data_AF-A0ABD3M1T9-F1
#
_entry.id   AF-A0ABD3M1T9-F1
#
_cell.length_a   1.000
_cell.length_b   1.000
_cell.length_c   1.000
_cell.angle_alpha   90.00
_cell.angle_beta   90.00
_cell.angle_gamma   90.00
#
_symmetry.space_group_name_H-M   'P 1'
#
loop_
_entity.id
_entity.type
_entity.pdbx_description
1 polymer ?
#
loop_
_entity_poly.entity_id
_entity_poly.type
_entity_poly.pdbx_seq_one_letter_code
_entity_poly.pdbx_strand_id
1 'polypeptide(L)'
;MGTSSPPKPRGITRRRCGRSVTIAQILKPSSRQQRQSFSEIAKVTEYASDLEIRRRLSILNKKSMDSDSETSDDFGGSPESSRSESKITVSDTKSDLGLQQDQSVISNSREDGSSMADESFDDDREWGARMTKANLVPPVTRKYEVIDQYVIVADEDAVRRKMQVSLPEDYAEKLTAQRNGAEEVDMELPEVKDYKPRKKLGDEVIKQEVYGIDPYTHNLLLDSMAEESDWSLLDKHLFIEDVLLRSLNKQIRHFTGTGITPMIYPLQPVIEEIERTAEDDHDFRTVRVCRAILRAIDSRREDKYVAYRKGLGVVCNKQEGFGEDDFVVEFLGEVYPTWKWFEKQDGIRSLQKNNKDPALEFDSIYLERPKGDADGYDLVVVDAMHKANYSSRICHSCRPNCEAKVTAVDGRYQVGIYSVRKIQYGEEITFDYNSVSESKEEYEASVCLCGSQVCRGSYLNLTGEGAFQKVLEEWHGILDRHQLMIESCEVNSVSEEDYYDLGRAGLGSCLLGGLPAWLIAYSARLVRFINSERTKLPVVILTHNLEEKSDAEVQAEGVYNQRLRNLAVTLDKVRYVMRCIFGDPKKAPPPLVRLSPKEVVSFLWKGEGSLVEELLQCMAPHVDDNVLNDLKSKILDHDPSGSDDILKELKRSLLWLRDEIRYLPCTYKCRHDAAADLIHVYAYTKCFFKIQGYKSVTSPPVYISPLDLGPKFSKKLGPGSHEYRKTYGENYCLGQLIFWQIQTNTEPDGSLFRASRGCLSLPDIGSFYAEVQKPSRQRVYGPKTIRFMLGRMEKQPQRPWPKDRIWSFSSSPKVFGSPMLDAVLNNTVMDREMVHWLKNRPPVFQAMWDR
;
A
#
# COMPACT_ATOMS: atom_id res chain seq x y z
N MET A 1 -12.06 -48.59 55.08
CA MET A 1 -10.92 -47.90 55.72
C MET A 1 -10.71 -46.59 54.98
N GLY A 2 -10.86 -45.38 55.50
CA GLY A 2 -11.40 -44.80 56.73
C GLY A 2 -11.55 -43.30 56.40
N THR A 3 -12.70 -42.69 56.71
CA THR A 3 -12.85 -41.54 57.64
C THR A 3 -12.13 -40.25 57.18
N SER A 4 -12.73 -39.06 57.05
CA SER A 4 -13.66 -38.39 57.98
C SER A 4 -14.02 -36.98 57.48
N SER A 5 -15.30 -36.60 57.52
CA SER A 5 -15.77 -35.20 57.75
C SER A 5 -15.59 -34.84 59.24
N PRO A 6 -15.88 -33.63 59.82
CA PRO A 6 -16.62 -32.41 59.36
C PRO A 6 -15.93 -31.09 59.92
N PRO A 7 -16.58 -29.98 60.39
CA PRO A 7 -17.88 -29.32 60.16
C PRO A 7 -17.82 -27.78 59.85
N LYS A 8 -18.98 -27.16 59.55
CA LYS A 8 -19.25 -25.68 59.56
C LYS A 8 -19.55 -25.17 60.99
N PRO A 9 -19.41 -23.84 61.26
CA PRO A 9 -20.59 -22.97 61.51
C PRO A 9 -20.42 -21.52 60.97
N ARG A 10 -21.41 -20.88 60.32
CA ARG A 10 -22.57 -20.07 60.84
C ARG A 10 -22.21 -18.80 61.63
N GLY A 11 -22.63 -17.64 61.10
CA GLY A 11 -22.90 -16.38 61.82
C GLY A 11 -22.78 -15.14 60.91
N ILE A 12 -23.84 -14.56 60.32
CA ILE A 12 -24.80 -13.56 60.91
C ILE A 12 -24.10 -12.18 61.06
N THR A 13 -24.50 -11.03 60.51
CA THR A 13 -25.76 -10.55 59.89
C THR A 13 -25.62 -9.11 59.34
N ARG A 14 -26.41 -8.79 58.29
CA ARG A 14 -27.21 -7.56 58.04
C ARG A 14 -26.46 -6.22 57.78
N ARG A 15 -26.87 -5.34 56.85
CA ARG A 15 -28.14 -5.19 56.08
C ARG A 15 -27.98 -4.14 54.96
N ARG A 16 -28.59 -4.43 53.79
CA ARG A 16 -29.43 -3.58 52.88
C ARG A 16 -28.82 -2.30 52.28
N CYS A 17 -29.16 -1.82 51.08
CA CYS A 17 -30.05 -2.14 49.92
C CYS A 17 -29.65 -1.07 48.86
N GLY A 18 -29.77 -1.24 47.55
CA GLY A 18 -30.35 -2.31 46.76
C GLY A 18 -30.43 -1.97 45.26
N ARG A 19 -31.12 -2.88 44.54
CA ARG A 19 -31.74 -2.80 43.19
C ARG A 19 -30.75 -2.59 42.02
N SER A 20 -30.40 -3.53 41.12
CA SER A 20 -31.03 -4.69 40.43
C SER A 20 -32.22 -4.36 39.53
N VAL A 21 -32.04 -4.48 38.19
CA VAL A 21 -32.85 -5.28 37.22
C VAL A 21 -31.97 -5.49 35.95
N THR A 22 -31.32 -6.64 35.70
CA THR A 22 -31.70 -7.84 34.90
C THR A 22 -32.03 -7.64 33.41
N ILE A 23 -31.15 -8.15 32.55
CA ILE A 23 -31.37 -8.47 31.12
C ILE A 23 -31.54 -9.99 30.99
N ALA A 24 -32.64 -10.40 30.37
CA ALA A 24 -32.97 -11.74 29.85
C ALA A 24 -34.11 -11.50 28.82
N GLN A 25 -34.26 -12.14 27.66
CA GLN A 25 -33.72 -13.39 27.10
C GLN A 25 -34.34 -13.61 25.69
N ILE A 26 -33.80 -14.57 24.89
CA ILE A 26 -34.49 -15.44 23.86
C ILE A 26 -34.51 -14.86 22.40
N LEU A 27 -33.97 -15.47 21.31
CA LEU A 27 -33.87 -16.88 20.83
C LEU A 27 -32.59 -17.21 20.02
N LYS A 28 -32.15 -18.48 20.13
CA LYS A 28 -31.28 -19.23 19.19
C LYS A 28 -32.14 -20.01 18.16
N PRO A 29 -31.52 -20.57 17.10
CA PRO A 29 -31.23 -22.02 17.07
C PRO A 29 -29.75 -22.28 16.68
N SER A 30 -28.93 -23.03 17.44
CA SER A 30 -28.78 -24.51 17.43
C SER A 30 -28.62 -25.09 16.01
N SER A 31 -27.43 -25.49 15.58
CA SER A 31 -26.89 -26.82 15.91
C SER A 31 -25.37 -26.85 16.06
N ARG A 32 -24.93 -27.57 17.09
CA ARG A 32 -23.54 -27.75 17.52
C ARG A 32 -23.24 -29.24 17.43
N GLN A 33 -22.48 -29.65 16.42
CA GLN A 33 -21.69 -30.89 16.43
C GLN A 33 -20.41 -30.68 15.61
N GLN A 34 -19.56 -29.76 16.06
CA GLN A 34 -18.14 -29.74 15.74
C GLN A 34 -17.39 -29.93 17.06
N ARG A 35 -16.85 -31.13 17.24
CA ARG A 35 -15.66 -31.46 18.06
C ARG A 35 -15.60 -32.98 18.20
N GLN A 36 -15.05 -33.63 17.18
CA GLN A 36 -14.14 -34.77 17.26
C GLN A 36 -13.76 -35.19 15.83
N SER A 37 -12.47 -35.49 15.61
CA SER A 37 -11.80 -35.86 14.34
C SER A 37 -11.18 -34.73 13.47
N PHE A 38 -10.35 -33.88 14.07
CA PHE A 38 -9.44 -32.97 13.32
C PHE A 38 -8.16 -33.64 12.75
N SER A 39 -8.06 -34.96 12.73
CA SER A 39 -6.86 -35.67 12.22
C SER A 39 -7.10 -36.61 11.03
N GLU A 40 -8.35 -36.83 10.61
CA GLU A 40 -8.66 -37.76 9.50
C GLU A 40 -9.22 -37.07 8.24
N ILE A 41 -9.64 -35.80 8.34
CA ILE A 41 -10.11 -35.01 7.19
C ILE A 41 -8.93 -34.51 6.33
N ALA A 42 -7.71 -34.45 6.87
CA ALA A 42 -6.52 -33.99 6.13
C ALA A 42 -6.03 -34.94 5.01
N LYS A 43 -6.50 -36.20 4.96
CA LYS A 43 -5.99 -37.21 4.00
C LYS A 43 -6.86 -37.43 2.77
N VAL A 44 -8.09 -36.90 2.73
CA VAL A 44 -9.03 -37.12 1.62
C VAL A 44 -9.20 -35.86 0.76
N THR A 45 -9.01 -34.66 1.31
CA THR A 45 -8.99 -33.38 0.59
C THR A 45 -7.66 -33.04 -0.09
N GLU A 46 -6.62 -33.87 0.11
CA GLU A 46 -5.29 -33.71 -0.49
C GLU A 46 -5.25 -34.19 -1.96
N TYR A 47 -6.14 -35.11 -2.38
CA TYR A 47 -6.04 -35.77 -3.69
C TYR A 47 -6.69 -34.98 -4.85
N ALA A 48 -7.73 -34.18 -4.58
CA ALA A 48 -8.42 -33.39 -5.60
C ALA A 48 -7.73 -32.05 -5.89
N SER A 49 -7.14 -31.43 -4.86
CA SER A 49 -6.33 -30.21 -4.99
C SER A 49 -4.97 -30.49 -5.65
N ASP A 50 -4.36 -31.64 -5.38
CA ASP A 50 -3.09 -32.07 -5.98
C ASP A 50 -3.16 -32.26 -7.51
N LEU A 51 -4.27 -32.79 -8.03
CA LEU A 51 -4.45 -33.05 -9.47
C LEU A 51 -4.53 -31.74 -10.27
N GLU A 52 -5.23 -30.74 -9.73
CA GLU A 52 -5.38 -29.42 -10.33
C GLU A 52 -4.07 -28.62 -10.26
N ILE A 53 -3.35 -28.69 -9.13
CA ILE A 53 -2.03 -28.04 -8.98
C ILE A 53 -1.03 -28.64 -9.98
N ARG A 54 -0.96 -29.98 -10.09
CA ARG A 54 -0.10 -30.68 -11.08
C ARG A 54 -0.49 -30.38 -12.53
N ARG A 55 -1.74 -30.02 -12.81
CA ARG A 55 -2.18 -29.61 -14.15
C ARG A 55 -1.87 -28.13 -14.45
N ARG A 56 -2.05 -27.21 -13.49
CA ARG A 56 -1.59 -25.81 -13.60
C ARG A 56 -0.08 -25.74 -13.86
N LEU A 57 0.68 -26.57 -13.15
CA LEU A 57 2.09 -26.88 -13.40
C LEU A 57 2.37 -27.28 -14.85
N SER A 58 1.55 -28.18 -15.41
CA SER A 58 1.68 -28.62 -16.82
C SER A 58 1.36 -27.51 -17.84
N ILE A 59 0.43 -26.59 -17.53
CA ILE A 59 0.04 -25.47 -18.40
C ILE A 59 1.14 -24.40 -18.40
N LEU A 60 1.74 -24.12 -17.25
CA LEU A 60 2.92 -23.24 -17.13
C LEU A 60 4.09 -23.74 -17.99
N ASN A 61 4.26 -25.07 -18.06
CA ASN A 61 5.26 -25.69 -18.92
C ASN A 61 4.84 -25.81 -20.39
N LYS A 62 3.55 -25.99 -20.73
CA LYS A 62 3.07 -26.12 -22.13
C LYS A 62 2.98 -24.80 -22.90
N LYS A 63 2.66 -23.68 -22.25
CA LYS A 63 2.71 -22.33 -22.88
C LYS A 63 4.16 -21.87 -23.19
N SER A 64 5.17 -22.75 -23.10
CA SER A 64 6.57 -22.51 -23.47
C SER A 64 6.91 -22.87 -24.93
N MET A 65 5.99 -23.46 -25.69
CA MET A 65 6.31 -24.13 -26.96
C MET A 65 5.52 -23.71 -28.21
N ASP A 66 4.81 -22.58 -28.23
CA ASP A 66 4.18 -22.09 -29.47
C ASP A 66 4.29 -20.56 -29.60
N SER A 67 5.32 -20.08 -30.33
CA SER A 67 5.20 -18.95 -31.26
C SER A 67 6.46 -18.85 -32.15
N ASP A 68 6.69 -19.85 -32.99
CA ASP A 68 7.48 -19.65 -34.20
C ASP A 68 6.53 -19.28 -35.33
N SER A 69 6.59 -18.03 -35.80
CA SER A 69 6.16 -17.70 -37.15
C SER A 69 7.13 -16.71 -37.76
N GLU A 70 7.96 -17.26 -38.63
CA GLU A 70 8.83 -16.62 -39.60
C GLU A 70 8.09 -15.54 -40.39
N THR A 71 8.73 -14.39 -40.59
CA THR A 71 8.67 -13.67 -41.87
C THR A 71 10.00 -12.95 -42.06
N SER A 72 10.69 -13.33 -43.14
CA SER A 72 11.91 -12.72 -43.64
C SER A 72 11.60 -11.76 -44.80
N ASP A 73 12.59 -10.90 -45.06
CA ASP A 73 12.99 -10.29 -46.35
C ASP A 73 12.99 -8.75 -46.41
N ASP A 74 14.18 -8.21 -46.12
CA ASP A 74 15.04 -7.26 -46.88
C ASP A 74 14.43 -6.19 -47.81
N PHE A 75 14.91 -4.94 -47.69
CA PHE A 75 16.00 -4.38 -48.53
C PHE A 75 16.23 -2.84 -48.34
N GLY A 76 17.52 -2.46 -48.24
CA GLY A 76 18.13 -1.17 -48.70
C GLY A 76 18.13 0.01 -47.70
N GLY A 77 19.26 0.50 -47.14
CA GLY A 77 20.48 1.04 -47.78
C GLY A 77 20.32 2.57 -47.99
N SER A 78 20.89 3.48 -47.21
CA SER A 78 22.29 3.95 -47.24
C SER A 78 22.50 5.19 -46.31
N PRO A 79 23.74 5.66 -46.08
CA PRO A 79 24.17 6.37 -44.85
C PRO A 79 24.54 7.86 -45.04
N GLU A 80 24.79 8.58 -43.92
CA GLU A 80 25.83 9.62 -43.70
C GLU A 80 25.55 10.36 -42.36
N SER A 81 26.46 10.39 -41.37
CA SER A 81 27.49 11.42 -41.10
C SER A 81 26.90 12.85 -40.99
N SER A 82 27.17 13.74 -40.01
CA SER A 82 28.34 13.95 -39.17
C SER A 82 28.05 15.02 -38.08
N ARG A 83 28.91 15.01 -37.04
CA ARG A 83 29.30 16.05 -36.06
C ARG A 83 28.72 17.46 -36.16
N SER A 84 28.40 18.04 -34.99
CA SER A 84 29.15 19.19 -34.44
C SER A 84 28.74 19.55 -33.00
N GLU A 85 29.76 19.74 -32.17
CA GLU A 85 29.72 20.34 -30.84
C GLU A 85 29.45 21.85 -30.92
N SER A 86 28.83 22.42 -29.87
CA SER A 86 29.30 23.68 -29.30
C SER A 86 28.76 23.87 -27.88
N LYS A 87 29.67 23.82 -26.91
CA LYS A 87 29.58 24.53 -25.63
C LYS A 87 29.46 26.04 -25.89
N ILE A 88 28.75 26.77 -25.04
CA ILE A 88 29.25 27.99 -24.40
C ILE A 88 28.49 28.23 -23.08
N THR A 89 29.30 28.67 -22.14
CA THR A 89 29.20 28.90 -20.71
C THR A 89 28.50 30.20 -20.31
N VAL A 90 27.85 30.16 -19.13
CA VAL A 90 27.94 31.09 -17.98
C VAL A 90 27.52 32.56 -18.18
N SER A 91 26.53 33.02 -17.40
CA SER A 91 26.80 33.95 -16.28
C SER A 91 25.55 34.36 -15.50
N ASP A 92 25.63 34.20 -14.18
CA ASP A 92 24.85 34.91 -13.17
C ASP A 92 25.02 36.43 -13.30
N THR A 93 23.97 37.22 -13.08
CA THR A 93 24.03 38.39 -12.18
C THR A 93 22.65 38.83 -11.72
N LYS A 94 22.51 39.04 -10.41
CA LYS A 94 21.45 39.84 -9.77
C LYS A 94 21.67 41.32 -10.03
N SER A 95 20.59 42.09 -10.16
CA SER A 95 20.57 43.50 -9.76
C SER A 95 19.15 43.96 -9.44
N ASP A 96 19.01 44.55 -8.25
CA ASP A 96 17.85 45.24 -7.69
C ASP A 96 17.57 46.61 -8.34
N LEU A 97 16.39 47.14 -7.96
CA LEU A 97 15.96 48.56 -7.84
C LEU A 97 15.02 49.14 -8.91
N GLY A 98 13.76 49.33 -8.51
CA GLY A 98 13.24 50.66 -8.16
C GLY A 98 12.16 51.30 -9.04
N LEU A 99 11.23 52.02 -8.37
CA LEU A 99 10.13 52.92 -8.81
C LEU A 99 8.73 52.29 -8.66
N GLN A 100 7.90 52.53 -7.62
CA GLN A 100 7.47 53.69 -6.81
C GLN A 100 6.23 54.42 -7.37
N GLN A 101 5.32 54.75 -6.43
CA GLN A 101 4.09 55.59 -6.48
C GLN A 101 2.77 54.82 -6.79
N ASP A 102 1.67 54.96 -6.02
CA ASP A 102 1.34 56.02 -5.05
C ASP A 102 0.13 55.69 -4.12
N GLN A 103 0.00 56.52 -3.07
CA GLN A 103 -1.13 56.77 -2.13
C GLN A 103 -1.22 55.90 -0.84
N SER A 104 -0.67 56.33 0.30
CA SER A 104 -1.08 57.40 1.26
C SER A 104 -2.26 56.98 2.17
N VAL A 105 -1.98 56.37 3.32
CA VAL A 105 -1.90 56.97 4.68
C VAL A 105 -3.29 57.24 5.31
N ILE A 106 -3.67 56.42 6.30
CA ILE A 106 -4.11 56.87 7.65
C ILE A 106 -3.54 55.90 8.70
N SER A 107 -3.05 56.51 9.77
CA SER A 107 -2.22 56.03 10.87
C SER A 107 -2.85 55.02 11.83
N ASN A 108 -2.08 53.99 12.22
CA ASN A 108 -2.27 53.25 13.47
C ASN A 108 -1.33 53.81 14.54
N SER A 109 -1.90 54.33 15.62
CA SER A 109 -1.23 54.55 16.90
C SER A 109 -1.59 53.44 17.89
N ARG A 110 -0.54 52.92 18.51
CA ARG A 110 -0.45 51.97 19.63
C ARG A 110 -1.56 52.11 20.68
N GLU A 111 -2.08 51.01 21.21
CA GLU A 111 -1.68 50.47 22.53
C GLU A 111 -2.47 49.19 22.89
N ASP A 112 -1.83 48.40 23.75
CA ASP A 112 -2.20 47.10 24.29
C ASP A 112 -3.65 46.97 24.79
N GLY A 113 -4.21 45.78 24.57
CA GLY A 113 -5.40 45.30 25.26
C GLY A 113 -5.58 43.81 24.99
N SER A 114 -5.13 42.98 25.93
CA SER A 114 -5.37 41.54 25.92
C SER A 114 -6.87 41.23 25.82
N SER A 115 -7.28 40.39 24.87
CA SER A 115 -8.50 39.60 25.03
C SER A 115 -8.23 38.17 24.58
N MET A 116 -8.10 37.34 25.61
CA MET A 116 -8.40 35.91 25.72
C MET A 116 -8.85 35.17 24.45
N ALA A 117 -8.22 34.02 24.28
CA ALA A 117 -8.69 32.89 23.49
C ALA A 117 -10.20 32.67 23.64
N ASP A 118 -10.86 32.42 22.51
CA ASP A 118 -12.13 31.71 22.47
C ASP A 118 -11.89 30.39 21.75
N GLU A 119 -11.19 29.49 22.45
CA GLU A 119 -11.40 28.06 22.28
C GLU A 119 -12.66 27.72 23.08
N SER A 120 -13.80 27.57 22.40
CA SER A 120 -14.94 26.83 22.92
C SER A 120 -14.96 25.44 22.26
N PHE A 121 -14.04 24.60 22.74
CA PHE A 121 -14.21 23.15 22.72
C PHE A 121 -14.92 22.76 24.02
N ASP A 122 -16.21 22.44 23.94
CA ASP A 122 -16.89 21.40 24.72
C ASP A 122 -18.41 21.61 24.57
N ASP A 123 -19.07 20.77 23.75
CA ASP A 123 -20.29 20.01 24.12
C ASP A 123 -20.90 19.15 22.97
N ASP A 124 -20.23 18.96 21.83
CA ASP A 124 -20.86 18.28 20.66
C ASP A 124 -20.84 16.72 20.69
N ARG A 125 -20.56 16.08 21.84
CA ARG A 125 -20.39 14.61 21.90
C ARG A 125 -21.69 13.80 22.03
N GLU A 126 -22.83 14.43 22.31
CA GLU A 126 -24.08 13.68 22.55
C GLU A 126 -24.69 13.13 21.25
N TRP A 127 -24.50 13.81 20.11
CA TRP A 127 -25.22 13.53 18.86
C TRP A 127 -24.35 12.96 17.73
N GLY A 128 -23.03 12.81 17.93
CA GLY A 128 -22.10 12.26 16.94
C GLY A 128 -21.41 13.32 16.08
N ALA A 129 -20.53 12.87 15.17
CA ALA A 129 -19.69 13.78 14.39
C ALA A 129 -20.52 14.66 13.43
N ARG A 130 -20.36 15.97 13.58
CA ARG A 130 -20.97 17.00 12.71
C ARG A 130 -20.04 17.31 11.53
N MET A 131 -20.63 17.66 10.39
CA MET A 131 -19.93 18.28 9.28
C MET A 131 -19.27 19.61 9.71
N THR A 132 -17.96 19.60 9.98
CA THR A 132 -17.20 20.79 10.46
C THR A 132 -16.56 21.60 9.34
N LYS A 133 -16.39 21.04 8.12
CA LYS A 133 -15.77 21.72 6.97
C LYS A 133 -16.54 21.40 5.68
N ALA A 134 -17.02 22.44 4.99
CA ALA A 134 -17.69 22.34 3.69
C ALA A 134 -16.79 21.88 2.52
N ASN A 135 -15.49 21.66 2.78
CA ASN A 135 -14.47 21.46 1.76
C ASN A 135 -14.10 19.99 1.58
N LEU A 136 -15.03 19.05 1.40
CA LEU A 136 -14.71 17.66 0.95
C LEU A 136 -15.81 16.93 0.18
N VAL A 137 -16.94 17.59 -0.13
CA VAL A 137 -17.86 17.05 -1.14
C VAL A 137 -17.13 17.08 -2.49
N PRO A 138 -17.04 15.97 -3.24
CA PRO A 138 -16.38 15.94 -4.54
C PRO A 138 -16.90 17.11 -5.39
N PRO A 139 -16.03 17.92 -6.01
CA PRO A 139 -16.48 19.08 -6.75
C PRO A 139 -17.37 18.62 -7.92
N VAL A 140 -18.66 18.95 -7.80
CA VAL A 140 -19.47 19.66 -8.80
C VAL A 140 -19.16 19.28 -10.26
N THR A 141 -20.10 18.57 -10.90
CA THR A 141 -20.32 18.54 -12.37
C THR A 141 -19.08 18.33 -13.25
N ARG A 142 -18.21 17.35 -12.94
CA ARG A 142 -17.11 17.00 -13.86
C ARG A 142 -17.69 16.44 -15.16
N LYS A 143 -17.24 16.96 -16.30
CA LYS A 143 -17.56 16.41 -17.63
C LYS A 143 -16.62 15.25 -17.90
N TYR A 144 -17.18 14.14 -18.36
CA TYR A 144 -16.45 12.97 -18.87
C TYR A 144 -16.96 12.67 -20.28
N GLU A 145 -16.13 12.03 -21.09
CA GLU A 145 -16.52 11.44 -22.36
C GLU A 145 -17.39 10.22 -22.08
N VAL A 146 -18.60 10.18 -22.64
CA VAL A 146 -19.49 9.03 -22.48
C VAL A 146 -18.98 7.87 -23.34
N ILE A 147 -18.78 6.71 -22.72
CA ILE A 147 -18.33 5.49 -23.39
C ILE A 147 -19.32 4.34 -23.15
N ASP A 148 -19.39 3.42 -24.12
CA ASP A 148 -20.26 2.24 -24.06
C ASP A 148 -19.51 0.93 -23.82
N GLN A 149 -18.18 0.97 -23.88
CA GLN A 149 -17.26 -0.14 -23.63
C GLN A 149 -15.98 0.37 -22.96
N TYR A 150 -15.23 -0.54 -22.32
CA TYR A 150 -13.92 -0.24 -21.76
C TYR A 150 -12.95 0.34 -22.80
N VAL A 151 -12.14 1.31 -22.38
CA VAL A 151 -11.10 1.93 -23.22
C VAL A 151 -9.73 1.56 -22.69
N ILE A 152 -9.03 0.64 -23.34
CA ILE A 152 -7.71 0.21 -22.90
C ILE A 152 -6.67 1.30 -23.22
N VAL A 153 -5.89 1.71 -22.22
CA VAL A 153 -4.96 2.84 -22.36
C VAL A 153 -3.59 2.42 -22.86
N ALA A 154 -3.11 1.24 -22.47
CA ALA A 154 -1.81 0.73 -22.85
C ALA A 154 -1.79 -0.80 -22.77
N ASP A 155 -0.86 -1.43 -23.51
CA ASP A 155 -0.59 -2.87 -23.43
C ASP A 155 -1.85 -3.71 -23.66
N GLU A 156 -2.49 -3.48 -24.82
CA GLU A 156 -3.82 -4.00 -25.13
C GLU A 156 -3.92 -5.52 -24.98
N ASP A 157 -2.94 -6.26 -25.49
CA ASP A 157 -2.91 -7.72 -25.39
C ASP A 157 -2.80 -8.19 -23.93
N ALA A 158 -2.00 -7.52 -23.10
CA ALA A 158 -1.88 -7.88 -21.69
C ALA A 158 -3.19 -7.61 -20.94
N VAL A 159 -3.80 -6.44 -21.14
CA VAL A 159 -5.07 -6.08 -20.50
C VAL A 159 -6.19 -7.02 -20.94
N ARG A 160 -6.30 -7.31 -22.24
CA ARG A 160 -7.29 -8.27 -22.77
C ARG A 160 -7.12 -9.65 -22.14
N ARG A 161 -5.88 -10.16 -22.05
CA ARG A 161 -5.60 -11.44 -21.38
C ARG A 161 -6.01 -11.44 -19.91
N LYS A 162 -5.72 -10.37 -19.17
CA LYS A 162 -6.09 -10.23 -17.75
C LYS A 162 -7.61 -10.24 -17.55
N MET A 163 -8.35 -9.62 -18.47
CA MET A 163 -9.82 -9.55 -18.44
C MET A 163 -10.51 -10.78 -19.07
N GLN A 164 -9.79 -11.68 -19.73
CA GLN A 164 -10.36 -12.88 -20.37
C GLN A 164 -10.66 -13.95 -19.31
N VAL A 165 -11.88 -14.43 -19.19
CA VAL A 165 -12.26 -15.47 -18.21
C VAL A 165 -11.71 -16.83 -18.63
N SER A 166 -11.22 -17.62 -17.67
CA SER A 166 -10.87 -19.03 -17.87
C SER A 166 -11.50 -19.89 -16.77
N LEU A 167 -12.64 -20.50 -17.09
CA LEU A 167 -13.34 -21.37 -16.15
C LEU A 167 -12.55 -22.66 -15.90
N PRO A 168 -12.48 -23.16 -14.64
CA PRO A 168 -11.98 -24.49 -14.34
C PRO A 168 -12.77 -25.59 -15.08
N GLU A 169 -12.12 -26.71 -15.42
CA GLU A 169 -12.78 -27.84 -16.11
C GLU A 169 -13.97 -28.40 -15.31
N ASP A 170 -13.87 -28.37 -13.98
CA ASP A 170 -14.85 -28.85 -13.00
C ASP A 170 -15.73 -27.72 -12.42
N TYR A 171 -15.85 -26.59 -13.13
CA TYR A 171 -16.56 -25.40 -12.65
C TYR A 171 -17.99 -25.70 -12.16
N ALA A 172 -18.76 -26.51 -12.89
CA ALA A 172 -20.14 -26.84 -12.53
C ALA A 172 -20.24 -27.62 -11.21
N GLU A 173 -19.29 -28.53 -10.96
CA GLU A 173 -19.22 -29.33 -9.74
C GLU A 173 -18.84 -28.44 -8.55
N LYS A 174 -17.80 -27.61 -8.71
CA LYS A 174 -17.34 -26.66 -7.68
C LYS A 174 -18.40 -25.62 -7.33
N LEU A 175 -19.11 -25.07 -8.31
CA LEU A 175 -20.21 -24.13 -8.08
C LEU A 175 -21.36 -24.79 -7.30
N THR A 176 -21.66 -26.06 -7.58
CA THR A 176 -22.68 -26.83 -6.87
C THR A 176 -22.25 -27.11 -5.43
N ALA A 177 -20.98 -27.46 -5.20
CA ALA A 177 -20.42 -27.65 -3.86
C ALA A 177 -20.46 -26.35 -3.03
N GLN A 178 -20.10 -25.22 -3.64
CA GLN A 178 -20.15 -23.89 -3.01
C GLN A 178 -21.57 -23.52 -2.58
N ARG A 179 -22.58 -23.78 -3.42
CA ARG A 179 -24.00 -23.52 -3.10
C ARG A 179 -24.54 -24.42 -2.00
N ASN A 180 -24.09 -25.67 -1.95
CA ASN A 180 -24.57 -26.66 -0.97
C ASN A 180 -23.85 -26.55 0.39
N GLY A 181 -22.86 -25.66 0.53
CA GLY A 181 -22.04 -25.52 1.75
C GLY A 181 -21.28 -26.79 2.12
N ALA A 182 -21.06 -27.68 1.14
CA ALA A 182 -20.51 -29.02 1.35
C ALA A 182 -18.97 -29.05 1.40
N GLU A 183 -18.31 -28.00 0.89
CA GLU A 183 -16.85 -27.80 0.93
C GLU A 183 -16.56 -26.33 1.26
N GLU A 184 -15.59 -26.09 2.16
CA GLU A 184 -14.90 -24.78 2.21
C GLU A 184 -14.14 -24.64 0.90
N VAL A 185 -14.76 -24.02 -0.11
CA VAL A 185 -14.07 -23.68 -1.34
C VAL A 185 -13.08 -22.56 -0.99
N ASP A 186 -11.80 -22.92 -0.85
CA ASP A 186 -10.70 -22.05 -0.39
C ASP A 186 -10.49 -20.78 -1.26
N MET A 187 -11.11 -20.72 -2.45
CA MET A 187 -10.94 -19.61 -3.42
C MET A 187 -12.25 -19.21 -4.11
N GLU A 188 -12.48 -17.91 -4.25
CA GLU A 188 -13.61 -17.34 -4.98
C GLU A 188 -13.56 -17.72 -6.47
N LEU A 189 -14.61 -18.37 -6.95
CA LEU A 189 -14.78 -18.76 -8.35
C LEU A 189 -15.29 -17.61 -9.21
N PRO A 190 -15.06 -17.63 -10.55
CA PRO A 190 -15.67 -16.67 -11.45
C PRO A 190 -17.21 -16.67 -11.36
N GLU A 191 -17.81 -15.52 -11.05
CA GLU A 191 -19.27 -15.36 -11.05
C GLU A 191 -19.78 -15.12 -12.48
N VAL A 192 -20.22 -16.20 -13.15
CA VAL A 192 -20.75 -16.13 -14.52
C VAL A 192 -22.18 -15.61 -14.51
N LYS A 193 -22.45 -14.57 -15.30
CA LYS A 193 -23.77 -13.96 -15.48
C LYS A 193 -24.12 -13.89 -16.96
N ASP A 194 -25.41 -14.07 -17.28
CA ASP A 194 -25.91 -13.80 -18.62
C ASP A 194 -25.84 -12.30 -18.93
N TYR A 195 -25.60 -11.97 -20.20
CA TYR A 195 -25.66 -10.59 -20.67
C TYR A 195 -27.06 -10.00 -20.39
N LYS A 196 -27.08 -8.85 -19.70
CA LYS A 196 -28.28 -8.03 -19.52
C LYS A 196 -27.96 -6.61 -20.00
N PRO A 197 -28.88 -5.93 -20.71
CA PRO A 197 -28.69 -4.53 -21.06
C PRO A 197 -28.71 -3.66 -19.80
N ARG A 198 -27.87 -2.62 -19.78
CA ARG A 198 -27.87 -1.61 -18.70
C ARG A 198 -29.18 -0.83 -18.67
N LYS A 199 -29.56 -0.36 -17.48
CA LYS A 199 -30.77 0.46 -17.29
C LYS A 199 -30.66 1.77 -18.08
N LYS A 200 -31.74 2.17 -18.75
CA LYS A 200 -31.69 3.34 -19.66
C LYS A 200 -31.69 4.66 -18.91
N LEU A 201 -30.66 5.49 -19.16
CA LEU A 201 -30.59 6.86 -18.64
C LEU A 201 -31.69 7.74 -19.28
N GLY A 202 -32.44 8.46 -18.45
CA GLY A 202 -33.60 9.27 -18.84
C GLY A 202 -34.94 8.52 -18.80
N ASP A 203 -34.91 7.18 -18.72
CA ASP A 203 -36.10 6.32 -18.71
C ASP A 203 -36.17 5.54 -17.38
N GLU A 204 -35.30 4.55 -17.19
CA GLU A 204 -35.27 3.74 -15.98
C GLU A 204 -34.46 4.37 -14.83
N VAL A 205 -33.42 5.15 -15.16
CA VAL A 205 -32.60 5.89 -14.20
C VAL A 205 -32.40 7.33 -14.64
N ILE A 206 -32.18 8.23 -13.70
CA ILE A 206 -31.85 9.64 -13.98
C ILE A 206 -30.62 10.07 -13.21
N LYS A 207 -29.88 11.00 -13.81
CA LYS A 207 -28.78 11.70 -13.13
C LYS A 207 -29.31 13.04 -12.62
N GLN A 208 -29.17 13.29 -11.33
CA GLN A 208 -29.63 14.53 -10.70
C GLN A 208 -28.71 14.94 -9.56
N GLU A 209 -28.87 16.17 -9.06
CA GLU A 209 -28.30 16.52 -7.76
C GLU A 209 -28.90 15.62 -6.67
N VAL A 210 -28.08 15.23 -5.70
CA VAL A 210 -28.49 14.43 -4.55
C VAL A 210 -27.93 15.02 -3.26
N TYR A 211 -28.71 14.91 -2.19
CA TYR A 211 -28.39 15.37 -0.85
C TYR A 211 -28.42 14.19 0.11
N GLY A 212 -27.71 14.34 1.22
CA GLY A 212 -27.74 13.40 2.32
C GLY A 212 -27.49 14.11 3.64
N ILE A 213 -27.53 13.36 4.73
CA ILE A 213 -27.40 13.89 6.09
C ILE A 213 -26.18 13.28 6.78
N ASP A 214 -25.57 14.05 7.67
CA ASP A 214 -24.47 13.58 8.51
C ASP A 214 -25.00 12.78 9.74
N PRO A 215 -24.13 12.03 10.45
CA PRO A 215 -24.53 11.28 11.63
C PRO A 215 -25.20 12.15 12.71
N TYR A 216 -24.72 13.40 12.88
CA TYR A 216 -25.32 14.37 13.79
C TYR A 216 -26.81 14.62 13.47
N THR A 217 -27.12 14.98 12.21
CA THR A 217 -28.49 15.26 11.78
C THR A 217 -29.39 14.03 11.89
N HIS A 218 -28.86 12.84 11.62
CA HIS A 218 -29.59 11.58 11.80
C HIS A 218 -30.03 11.37 13.25
N ASN A 219 -29.09 11.52 14.19
CA ASN A 219 -29.40 11.34 15.62
C ASN A 219 -30.32 12.43 16.16
N LEU A 220 -30.16 13.67 15.69
CA LEU A 220 -31.05 14.79 16.01
C LEU A 220 -32.51 14.51 15.58
N LEU A 221 -32.70 13.94 14.38
CA LEU A 221 -34.03 13.51 13.91
C LEU A 221 -34.61 12.40 14.79
N LEU A 222 -33.80 11.40 15.19
CA LEU A 222 -34.27 10.30 16.05
C LEU A 222 -34.77 10.80 17.40
N ASP A 223 -34.07 11.76 18.00
CA ASP A 223 -34.46 12.35 19.27
C ASP A 223 -35.73 13.19 19.17
N SER A 224 -35.92 13.90 18.06
CA SER A 224 -37.16 14.62 17.78
C SER A 224 -38.39 13.71 17.70
N MET A 225 -38.19 12.43 17.41
CA MET A 225 -39.24 11.42 17.37
C MET A 225 -39.46 10.71 18.71
N ALA A 226 -38.68 11.02 19.76
CA ALA A 226 -38.68 10.26 21.02
C ALA A 226 -39.96 10.42 21.85
N GLU A 227 -40.62 11.59 21.79
CA GLU A 227 -41.69 11.94 22.73
C GLU A 227 -43.10 11.48 22.30
N GLU A 228 -43.35 11.12 21.03
CA GLU A 228 -44.72 10.92 20.52
C GLU A 228 -44.98 9.69 19.63
N SER A 229 -44.01 8.79 19.39
CA SER A 229 -44.18 7.71 18.40
C SER A 229 -44.49 6.33 19.01
N ASP A 230 -45.52 5.64 18.51
CA ASP A 230 -45.72 4.18 18.68
C ASP A 230 -44.72 3.35 17.82
N TRP A 231 -43.73 4.00 17.21
CA TRP A 231 -42.74 3.39 16.31
C TRP A 231 -41.62 2.71 17.07
N SER A 232 -41.20 1.55 16.55
CA SER A 232 -39.96 0.93 16.99
C SER A 232 -38.75 1.77 16.56
N LEU A 233 -37.59 1.56 17.20
CA LEU A 233 -36.35 2.21 16.78
C LEU A 233 -36.03 1.92 15.31
N LEU A 234 -36.29 0.69 14.84
CA LEU A 234 -36.11 0.31 13.44
C LEU A 234 -37.01 1.12 12.50
N ASP A 235 -38.28 1.33 12.85
CA ASP A 235 -39.21 2.13 12.03
C ASP A 235 -38.73 3.58 11.90
N LYS A 236 -38.18 4.15 12.97
CA LYS A 236 -37.59 5.50 12.94
C LYS A 236 -36.40 5.58 12.00
N HIS A 237 -35.51 4.60 12.01
CA HIS A 237 -34.38 4.53 11.08
C HIS A 237 -34.84 4.35 9.63
N LEU A 238 -35.79 3.45 9.37
CA LEU A 238 -36.35 3.26 8.03
C LEU A 238 -37.06 4.50 7.52
N PHE A 239 -37.73 5.27 8.39
CA PHE A 239 -38.30 6.55 8.01
C PHE A 239 -37.24 7.54 7.54
N ILE A 240 -36.14 7.70 8.29
CA ILE A 240 -35.06 8.60 7.88
C ILE A 240 -34.44 8.13 6.55
N GLU A 241 -34.08 6.84 6.49
CA GLU A 241 -33.28 6.32 5.39
C GLU A 241 -34.07 6.11 4.09
N ASP A 242 -35.32 5.66 4.18
CA ASP A 242 -36.10 5.22 3.01
C ASP A 242 -37.23 6.22 2.64
N VAL A 243 -37.71 7.02 3.59
CA VAL A 243 -38.79 8.02 3.36
C VAL A 243 -38.19 9.42 3.24
N LEU A 244 -37.51 9.91 4.27
CA LEU A 244 -36.98 11.27 4.32
C LEU A 244 -35.96 11.53 3.21
N LEU A 245 -34.91 10.71 3.09
CA LEU A 245 -33.87 10.90 2.07
C LEU A 245 -34.41 10.80 0.65
N ARG A 246 -35.39 9.91 0.43
CA ARG A 246 -36.05 9.75 -0.86
C ARG A 246 -36.93 10.97 -1.20
N SER A 247 -37.73 11.45 -0.26
CA SER A 247 -38.54 12.66 -0.44
C SER A 247 -37.67 13.91 -0.65
N LEU A 248 -36.58 14.03 0.11
CA LEU A 248 -35.57 15.06 -0.05
C LEU A 248 -35.03 15.06 -1.49
N ASN A 249 -34.56 13.92 -1.97
CA ASN A 249 -33.97 13.80 -3.31
C ASN A 249 -35.01 13.99 -4.44
N LYS A 250 -36.29 13.63 -4.22
CA LYS A 250 -37.38 13.98 -5.14
C LYS A 250 -37.61 15.49 -5.20
N GLN A 251 -37.70 16.14 -4.05
CA GLN A 251 -37.98 17.58 -3.94
C GLN A 251 -36.86 18.41 -4.58
N ILE A 252 -35.60 18.09 -4.31
CA ILE A 252 -34.43 18.86 -4.79
C ILE A 252 -34.07 18.62 -6.27
N ARG A 253 -34.77 17.72 -6.98
CA ARG A 253 -34.51 17.40 -8.40
C ARG A 253 -34.48 18.65 -9.30
N HIS A 254 -35.27 19.67 -8.97
CA HIS A 254 -35.35 20.94 -9.71
C HIS A 254 -34.04 21.75 -9.70
N PHE A 255 -33.11 21.50 -8.76
CA PHE A 255 -31.79 22.14 -8.78
C PHE A 255 -30.85 21.57 -9.84
N THR A 256 -31.16 20.42 -10.43
CA THR A 256 -30.29 19.75 -11.40
C THR A 256 -30.06 20.62 -12.63
N GLY A 257 -28.78 20.91 -12.93
CA GLY A 257 -28.39 21.66 -14.13
C GLY A 257 -28.61 23.18 -14.04
N THR A 258 -29.06 23.70 -12.89
CA THR A 258 -29.30 25.16 -12.71
C THR A 258 -28.02 25.95 -12.46
N GLY A 259 -26.98 25.30 -11.92
CA GLY A 259 -25.74 25.96 -11.50
C GLY A 259 -25.86 26.73 -10.17
N ILE A 260 -27.04 26.76 -9.54
CA ILE A 260 -27.34 27.51 -8.30
C ILE A 260 -27.69 26.54 -7.15
N THR A 261 -27.16 25.32 -7.19
CA THR A 261 -27.45 24.28 -6.19
C THR A 261 -26.80 24.62 -4.84
N PRO A 262 -27.57 24.82 -3.76
CA PRO A 262 -27.03 25.24 -2.46
C PRO A 262 -26.22 24.12 -1.78
N MET A 263 -25.18 24.44 -1.02
CA MET A 263 -24.43 23.39 -0.31
C MET A 263 -25.21 22.76 0.84
N ILE A 264 -26.14 23.51 1.41
CA ILE A 264 -26.96 23.14 2.57
C ILE A 264 -28.42 23.32 2.18
N TYR A 265 -29.27 22.36 2.54
CA TYR A 265 -30.71 22.41 2.29
C TYR A 265 -31.49 22.16 3.59
N PRO A 266 -32.45 23.03 3.98
CA PRO A 266 -33.24 22.83 5.20
C PRO A 266 -34.17 21.61 5.07
N LEU A 267 -34.31 20.82 6.13
CA LEU A 267 -35.17 19.63 6.11
C LEU A 267 -36.65 19.94 6.32
N GLN A 268 -36.99 21.10 6.90
CA GLN A 268 -38.38 21.48 7.21
C GLN A 268 -39.33 21.34 6.00
N PRO A 269 -39.03 21.88 4.80
CA PRO A 269 -39.92 21.73 3.63
C PRO A 269 -40.10 20.29 3.16
N VAL A 270 -39.14 19.41 3.46
CA VAL A 270 -39.23 17.98 3.14
C VAL A 270 -40.18 17.30 4.10
N ILE A 271 -40.08 17.61 5.39
CA ILE A 271 -40.95 17.05 6.43
C ILE A 271 -42.41 17.49 6.22
N GLU A 272 -42.64 18.77 5.89
CA GLU A 272 -43.98 19.30 5.57
C GLU A 272 -44.60 18.58 4.35
N GLU A 273 -43.80 18.24 3.33
CA GLU A 273 -44.27 17.48 2.17
C GLU A 273 -44.60 16.02 2.52
N ILE A 274 -43.79 15.38 3.37
CA ILE A 274 -44.06 14.03 3.87
C ILE A 274 -45.33 14.02 4.72
N GLU A 275 -45.51 15.02 5.59
CA GLU A 275 -46.72 15.17 6.40
C GLU A 275 -47.95 15.27 5.52
N ARG A 276 -47.94 16.18 4.54
CA ARG A 276 -49.06 16.36 3.61
C ARG A 276 -49.40 15.08 2.86
N THR A 277 -48.37 14.37 2.35
CA THR A 277 -48.57 13.09 1.64
C THR A 277 -49.17 12.03 2.57
N ALA A 278 -48.70 11.97 3.82
CA ALA A 278 -49.23 11.05 4.82
C ALA A 278 -50.66 11.40 5.25
N GLU A 279 -51.05 12.68 5.26
CA GLU A 279 -52.44 13.09 5.49
C GLU A 279 -53.37 12.62 4.36
N ASP A 280 -52.93 12.78 3.11
CA ASP A 280 -53.64 12.32 1.90
C ASP A 280 -53.80 10.78 1.89
N ASP A 281 -52.76 10.05 2.29
CA ASP A 281 -52.75 8.58 2.38
C ASP A 281 -53.42 8.03 3.66
N HIS A 282 -53.90 8.92 4.55
CA HIS A 282 -54.46 8.58 5.86
C HIS A 282 -53.49 7.80 6.79
N ASP A 283 -52.17 8.01 6.64
CA ASP A 283 -51.13 7.48 7.53
C ASP A 283 -50.91 8.40 8.73
N PHE A 284 -51.83 8.32 9.70
CA PHE A 284 -51.78 9.11 10.93
C PHE A 284 -50.51 8.86 11.78
N ARG A 285 -49.83 7.72 11.60
CA ARG A 285 -48.59 7.44 12.34
C ARG A 285 -47.46 8.32 11.81
N THR A 286 -47.29 8.38 10.50
CA THR A 286 -46.29 9.25 9.85
C THR A 286 -46.60 10.72 10.09
N VAL A 287 -47.88 11.13 10.05
CA VAL A 287 -48.29 12.52 10.36
C VAL A 287 -47.84 12.94 11.78
N ARG A 288 -48.08 12.08 12.79
CA ARG A 288 -47.69 12.38 14.18
C ARG A 288 -46.17 12.55 14.32
N VAL A 289 -45.40 11.70 13.66
CA VAL A 289 -43.93 11.77 13.63
C VAL A 289 -43.46 13.06 12.97
N CYS A 290 -44.01 13.43 11.81
CA CYS A 290 -43.65 14.67 11.12
C CYS A 290 -43.95 15.90 11.99
N ARG A 291 -45.11 15.95 12.66
CA ARG A 291 -45.45 17.03 13.60
C ARG A 291 -44.53 17.11 14.80
N ALA A 292 -44.06 15.97 15.32
CA ALA A 292 -43.06 15.94 16.38
C ALA A 292 -41.73 16.57 15.91
N ILE A 293 -41.25 16.18 14.73
CA ILE A 293 -40.05 16.74 14.12
C ILE A 293 -40.21 18.25 13.87
N LEU A 294 -41.34 18.70 13.30
CA LEU A 294 -41.59 20.12 13.05
C LEU A 294 -41.63 20.95 14.34
N ARG A 295 -42.24 20.44 15.42
CA ARG A 295 -42.19 21.11 16.74
C ARG A 295 -40.78 21.16 17.31
N ALA A 296 -39.98 20.11 17.13
CA ALA A 296 -38.58 20.09 17.55
C ALA A 296 -37.76 21.13 16.77
N ILE A 297 -37.94 21.21 15.45
CA ILE A 297 -37.31 22.25 14.61
C ILE A 297 -37.65 23.66 15.12
N ASP A 298 -38.91 23.91 15.48
CA ASP A 298 -39.36 25.25 15.87
C ASP A 298 -38.92 25.65 17.28
N SER A 299 -38.81 24.66 18.18
CA SER A 299 -38.39 24.83 19.59
C SER A 299 -36.87 24.85 19.77
N ARG A 300 -36.11 24.15 18.93
CA ARG A 300 -34.64 24.03 19.02
C ARG A 300 -33.95 24.80 17.89
N ARG A 301 -34.10 26.13 17.90
CA ARG A 301 -33.60 27.00 16.81
C ARG A 301 -32.08 27.00 16.61
N GLU A 302 -31.32 26.54 17.60
CA GLU A 302 -29.86 26.44 17.54
C GLU A 302 -29.39 25.15 16.83
N ASP A 303 -30.25 24.12 16.80
CA ASP A 303 -29.99 22.86 16.13
C ASP A 303 -30.17 22.98 14.62
N LYS A 304 -29.28 22.33 13.85
CA LYS A 304 -29.30 22.40 12.38
C LYS A 304 -29.92 21.15 11.76
N TYR A 305 -31.24 21.19 11.52
CA TYR A 305 -31.96 20.19 10.72
C TYR A 305 -31.75 20.42 9.23
N VAL A 306 -30.58 20.05 8.72
CA VAL A 306 -30.17 20.34 7.34
C VAL A 306 -29.58 19.11 6.64
N ALA A 307 -29.78 19.04 5.34
CA ALA A 307 -29.07 18.12 4.45
C ALA A 307 -27.93 18.83 3.74
N TYR A 308 -26.94 18.06 3.33
CA TYR A 308 -25.74 18.52 2.64
C TYR A 308 -25.70 17.95 1.23
N ARG A 309 -25.26 18.79 0.28
CA ARG A 309 -25.11 18.41 -1.11
C ARG A 309 -24.03 17.32 -1.22
N LYS A 310 -24.33 16.21 -1.91
CA LYS A 310 -23.35 15.16 -2.25
C LYS A 310 -22.80 15.30 -3.68
N GLY A 311 -23.48 16.09 -4.52
CA GLY A 311 -23.14 16.32 -5.92
C GLY A 311 -24.15 15.63 -6.85
N LEU A 312 -23.70 15.27 -8.06
CA LEU A 312 -24.52 14.51 -9.00
C LEU A 312 -24.55 13.03 -8.62
N GLY A 313 -25.75 12.51 -8.38
CA GLY A 313 -26.08 11.12 -8.09
C GLY A 313 -26.88 10.45 -9.19
N VAL A 314 -27.18 9.16 -9.00
CA VAL A 314 -28.09 8.39 -9.86
C VAL A 314 -29.32 7.96 -9.07
N VAL A 315 -30.51 8.16 -9.62
CA VAL A 315 -31.79 7.89 -8.97
C VAL A 315 -32.64 6.98 -9.85
N CYS A 316 -33.37 6.06 -9.23
CA CYS A 316 -34.34 5.20 -9.91
C CYS A 316 -35.51 6.04 -10.45
N ASN A 317 -35.76 5.97 -11.75
CA ASN A 317 -36.86 6.68 -12.44
C ASN A 317 -37.93 5.72 -12.97
N LYS A 318 -37.74 4.41 -12.78
CA LYS A 318 -38.70 3.37 -13.12
C LYS A 318 -39.80 3.27 -12.05
N GLN A 319 -41.07 3.35 -12.45
CA GLN A 319 -42.21 3.44 -11.53
C GLN A 319 -42.34 2.20 -10.63
N GLU A 320 -42.16 1.02 -11.19
CA GLU A 320 -42.17 -0.27 -10.49
C GLU A 320 -40.91 -0.52 -9.64
N GLY A 321 -39.87 0.30 -9.81
CA GLY A 321 -38.58 0.12 -9.18
C GLY A 321 -37.72 -0.98 -9.81
N PHE A 322 -36.68 -1.40 -9.10
CA PHE A 322 -35.82 -2.52 -9.46
C PHE A 322 -35.97 -3.67 -8.48
N GLY A 323 -35.84 -4.91 -8.98
CA GLY A 323 -35.82 -6.13 -8.17
C GLY A 323 -34.51 -6.30 -7.40
N GLU A 324 -34.36 -7.43 -6.72
CA GLU A 324 -33.08 -7.89 -6.16
C GLU A 324 -32.27 -8.66 -7.23
N ASP A 325 -30.94 -8.57 -7.21
CA ASP A 325 -30.00 -9.09 -8.22
C ASP A 325 -30.27 -8.56 -9.66
N ASP A 326 -30.88 -7.37 -9.73
CA ASP A 326 -31.14 -6.68 -10.99
C ASP A 326 -29.85 -5.98 -11.45
N PHE A 327 -29.43 -6.24 -12.69
CA PHE A 327 -28.28 -5.57 -13.29
C PHE A 327 -28.59 -4.11 -13.57
N VAL A 328 -27.85 -3.19 -12.98
CA VAL A 328 -28.04 -1.74 -13.14
C VAL A 328 -27.18 -1.21 -14.28
N VAL A 329 -25.86 -1.39 -14.20
CA VAL A 329 -24.89 -0.85 -15.16
C VAL A 329 -23.51 -1.50 -14.95
N GLU A 330 -22.69 -1.56 -15.99
CA GLU A 330 -21.26 -1.81 -15.88
C GLU A 330 -20.54 -0.55 -15.37
N PHE A 331 -19.54 -0.69 -14.50
CA PHE A 331 -18.63 0.39 -14.18
C PHE A 331 -17.58 0.51 -15.29
N LEU A 332 -17.79 1.45 -16.21
CA LEU A 332 -16.93 1.68 -17.37
C LEU A 332 -15.93 2.80 -17.13
N GLY A 333 -14.73 2.62 -17.68
CA GLY A 333 -13.66 3.57 -17.60
C GLY A 333 -12.53 3.30 -18.58
N GLU A 334 -11.48 4.09 -18.44
CA GLU A 334 -10.17 3.82 -19.01
C GLU A 334 -9.51 2.65 -18.25
N VAL A 335 -9.10 1.60 -18.96
CA VAL A 335 -8.48 0.42 -18.35
C VAL A 335 -6.97 0.51 -18.49
N TYR A 336 -6.29 0.56 -17.34
CA TYR A 336 -4.85 0.63 -17.23
C TYR A 336 -4.30 -0.74 -16.81
N PRO A 337 -3.24 -1.25 -17.47
CA PRO A 337 -2.38 -2.23 -16.81
C PRO A 337 -1.75 -1.56 -15.58
N THR A 338 -1.52 -2.34 -14.52
CA THR A 338 -1.18 -1.75 -13.22
C THR A 338 0.11 -0.92 -13.27
N TRP A 339 1.13 -1.36 -14.02
CA TRP A 339 2.36 -0.59 -14.18
C TRP A 339 2.09 0.84 -14.73
N LYS A 340 1.19 0.98 -15.72
CA LYS A 340 0.86 2.27 -16.35
C LYS A 340 0.01 3.16 -15.43
N TRP A 341 -0.88 2.55 -14.66
CA TRP A 341 -1.64 3.25 -13.61
C TRP A 341 -0.70 3.90 -12.60
N PHE A 342 0.29 3.15 -12.11
CA PHE A 342 1.26 3.69 -11.14
C PHE A 342 2.19 4.75 -11.75
N GLU A 343 2.49 4.72 -13.05
CA GLU A 343 3.15 5.86 -13.72
C GLU A 343 2.31 7.13 -13.71
N LYS A 344 0.99 7.01 -13.96
CA LYS A 344 0.04 8.12 -13.87
C LYS A 344 0.04 8.72 -12.46
N GLN A 345 -0.05 7.86 -11.44
CA GLN A 345 0.00 8.27 -10.03
C GLN A 345 1.33 8.93 -9.65
N ASP A 346 2.45 8.41 -10.13
CA ASP A 346 3.78 9.01 -9.92
C ASP A 346 3.87 10.41 -10.50
N GLY A 347 3.36 10.61 -11.71
CA GLY A 347 3.35 11.93 -12.32
C GLY A 347 2.39 12.91 -11.64
N ILE A 348 1.21 12.44 -11.18
CA ILE A 348 0.28 13.25 -10.37
C ILE A 348 0.99 13.76 -9.10
N ARG A 349 1.63 12.85 -8.35
CA ARG A 349 2.41 13.18 -7.15
C ARG A 349 3.54 14.17 -7.45
N SER A 350 4.26 13.95 -8.55
CA SER A 350 5.34 14.84 -8.98
C SER A 350 4.83 16.26 -9.23
N LEU A 351 3.70 16.42 -9.91
CA LEU A 351 3.09 17.73 -10.20
C LEU A 351 2.48 18.39 -8.95
N GLN A 352 1.98 17.60 -8.00
CA GLN A 352 1.54 18.07 -6.69
C GLN A 352 2.72 18.38 -5.74
N LYS A 353 3.98 18.28 -6.21
CA LYS A 353 5.22 18.51 -5.46
C LYS A 353 5.37 17.60 -4.24
N ASN A 354 4.91 16.34 -4.33
CA ASN A 354 4.89 15.39 -3.23
C ASN A 354 4.19 15.93 -1.97
N ASN A 355 3.23 16.85 -2.14
CA ASN A 355 2.38 17.25 -1.03
C ASN A 355 1.57 16.04 -0.57
N LYS A 356 1.25 15.97 0.72
CA LYS A 356 0.43 14.88 1.29
C LYS A 356 -1.06 14.98 0.94
N ASP A 357 -1.44 15.88 0.02
CA ASP A 357 -2.81 15.93 -0.45
C ASP A 357 -3.08 14.61 -1.21
N PRO A 358 -4.13 13.84 -0.85
CA PRO A 358 -4.45 12.61 -1.55
C PRO A 358 -4.68 12.88 -3.04
N ALA A 359 -4.20 11.98 -3.89
CA ALA A 359 -4.67 11.93 -5.27
C ALA A 359 -6.19 11.66 -5.26
N LEU A 360 -6.91 12.14 -6.26
CA LEU A 360 -8.33 11.81 -6.43
C LEU A 360 -8.45 10.35 -6.87
N GLU A 361 -8.26 9.39 -5.95
CA GLU A 361 -8.39 7.95 -6.23
C GLU A 361 -9.85 7.50 -6.35
N PHE A 362 -10.80 8.37 -6.01
CA PHE A 362 -12.23 8.08 -5.83
C PHE A 362 -12.98 7.61 -7.09
N ASP A 363 -12.40 7.76 -8.28
CA ASP A 363 -13.03 7.35 -9.56
C ASP A 363 -12.38 6.07 -10.15
N SER A 364 -11.53 5.37 -9.39
CA SER A 364 -10.84 4.17 -9.85
C SER A 364 -11.23 2.90 -9.09
N ILE A 365 -11.39 1.78 -9.82
CA ILE A 365 -11.71 0.46 -9.26
C ILE A 365 -10.69 -0.56 -9.77
N TYR A 366 -10.18 -1.40 -8.87
CA TYR A 366 -9.42 -2.59 -9.24
C TYR A 366 -10.37 -3.66 -9.78
N LEU A 367 -10.24 -3.99 -11.06
CA LEU A 367 -10.90 -5.16 -11.63
C LEU A 367 -9.98 -6.35 -11.39
N GLU A 368 -10.31 -7.11 -10.35
CA GLU A 368 -9.54 -8.27 -9.91
C GLU A 368 -10.11 -9.56 -10.47
N ARG A 369 -9.26 -10.33 -11.14
CA ARG A 369 -9.59 -11.68 -11.57
C ARG A 369 -9.69 -12.59 -10.35
N PRO A 370 -10.80 -13.31 -10.14
CA PRO A 370 -10.96 -14.21 -8.99
C PRO A 370 -9.83 -15.25 -8.90
N LYS A 371 -9.39 -15.54 -7.68
CA LYS A 371 -8.31 -16.50 -7.39
C LYS A 371 -8.62 -17.93 -7.85
N GLY A 372 -9.91 -18.29 -7.87
CA GLY A 372 -10.39 -19.59 -8.32
C GLY A 372 -10.49 -19.75 -9.83
N ASP A 373 -10.19 -18.70 -10.63
CA ASP A 373 -10.05 -18.83 -12.08
C ASP A 373 -8.89 -19.78 -12.45
N ALA A 374 -9.03 -20.53 -13.55
CA ALA A 374 -8.06 -21.53 -13.97
C ALA A 374 -6.68 -20.96 -14.33
N ASP A 375 -6.64 -19.74 -14.88
CA ASP A 375 -5.39 -19.03 -15.17
C ASP A 375 -4.89 -18.20 -13.96
N GLY A 376 -5.65 -18.18 -12.86
CA GLY A 376 -5.32 -17.57 -11.57
C GLY A 376 -5.45 -16.05 -11.51
N TYR A 377 -5.23 -15.48 -10.33
CA TYR A 377 -5.37 -14.08 -9.98
C TYR A 377 -4.43 -13.15 -10.75
N ASP A 378 -4.97 -12.02 -11.21
CA ASP A 378 -4.28 -10.85 -11.74
C ASP A 378 -5.27 -9.66 -11.67
N LEU A 379 -4.83 -8.45 -11.98
CA LEU A 379 -5.70 -7.27 -11.94
C LEU A 379 -5.35 -6.21 -12.98
N VAL A 380 -6.35 -5.39 -13.26
CA VAL A 380 -6.25 -4.12 -13.99
C VAL A 380 -6.95 -3.02 -13.21
N VAL A 381 -6.69 -1.76 -13.56
CA VAL A 381 -7.33 -0.61 -12.92
C VAL A 381 -8.28 0.04 -13.92
N VAL A 382 -9.54 0.21 -13.53
CA VAL A 382 -10.56 0.94 -14.31
C VAL A 382 -10.69 2.33 -13.71
N ASP A 383 -10.29 3.36 -14.46
CA ASP A 383 -10.38 4.77 -14.07
C ASP A 383 -11.50 5.47 -14.84
N ALA A 384 -12.52 5.93 -14.12
CA ALA A 384 -13.70 6.59 -14.67
C ALA A 384 -13.61 8.12 -14.65
N MET A 385 -12.40 8.68 -14.41
CA MET A 385 -12.17 10.13 -14.32
C MET A 385 -12.51 10.88 -15.63
N HIS A 386 -12.00 10.39 -16.77
CA HIS A 386 -12.09 11.08 -18.07
C HIS A 386 -13.12 10.49 -19.01
N LYS A 387 -13.23 9.17 -19.01
CA LYS A 387 -14.15 8.41 -19.85
C LYS A 387 -14.96 7.50 -18.94
N ALA A 388 -16.27 7.55 -19.03
CA ALA A 388 -17.15 6.76 -18.17
C ALA A 388 -18.56 6.64 -18.77
N ASN A 389 -19.43 5.86 -18.13
CA ASN A 389 -20.87 5.99 -18.29
C ASN A 389 -21.47 6.66 -17.03
N TYR A 390 -22.77 6.51 -16.75
CA TYR A 390 -23.37 7.12 -15.56
C TYR A 390 -22.97 6.44 -14.24
N SER A 391 -22.28 5.29 -14.25
CA SER A 391 -21.85 4.57 -13.05
C SER A 391 -20.93 5.39 -12.16
N SER A 392 -20.08 6.25 -12.74
CA SER A 392 -19.15 7.16 -12.03
C SER A 392 -19.85 8.28 -11.24
N ARG A 393 -21.18 8.27 -11.24
CA ARG A 393 -22.04 9.19 -10.48
C ARG A 393 -22.86 8.46 -9.42
N ILE A 394 -22.73 7.15 -9.29
CA ILE A 394 -23.40 6.42 -8.22
C ILE A 394 -22.66 6.70 -6.91
N CYS A 395 -23.38 7.17 -5.89
CA CYS A 395 -22.79 7.63 -4.65
C CYS A 395 -22.56 6.49 -3.64
N HIS A 396 -21.72 6.78 -2.64
CA HIS A 396 -21.49 5.88 -1.52
C HIS A 396 -22.70 5.81 -0.56
N SER A 397 -22.98 4.62 -0.02
CA SER A 397 -23.74 4.43 1.21
C SER A 397 -23.14 3.32 2.08
N CYS A 398 -23.16 3.50 3.41
CA CYS A 398 -22.77 2.45 4.37
C CYS A 398 -23.85 1.35 4.50
N ARG A 399 -25.10 1.62 4.13
CA ARG A 399 -26.17 0.63 3.92
C ARG A 399 -26.65 0.75 2.48
N PRO A 400 -25.90 0.22 1.51
CA PRO A 400 -26.19 0.43 0.10
C PRO A 400 -27.41 -0.37 -0.37
N ASN A 401 -27.92 -0.03 -1.56
CA ASN A 401 -28.95 -0.80 -2.26
C ASN A 401 -28.43 -1.50 -3.51
N CYS A 402 -27.18 -1.26 -3.88
CA CYS A 402 -26.42 -2.00 -4.87
C CYS A 402 -25.06 -2.47 -4.32
N GLU A 403 -24.49 -3.47 -4.99
CA GLU A 403 -23.09 -3.87 -4.85
C GLU A 403 -22.37 -3.74 -6.20
N ALA A 404 -21.09 -3.38 -6.16
CA ALA A 404 -20.20 -3.45 -7.30
C ALA A 404 -19.33 -4.70 -7.16
N LYS A 405 -19.38 -5.59 -8.13
CA LYS A 405 -18.62 -6.85 -8.09
C LYS A 405 -18.11 -7.25 -9.47
N VAL A 406 -17.05 -8.05 -9.49
CA VAL A 406 -16.47 -8.56 -10.74
C VAL A 406 -17.30 -9.75 -11.21
N THR A 407 -17.91 -9.64 -12.38
CA THR A 407 -18.66 -10.73 -13.02
C THR A 407 -18.07 -11.10 -14.37
N ALA A 408 -18.24 -12.37 -14.74
CA ALA A 408 -17.87 -12.90 -16.04
C ALA A 408 -19.10 -12.87 -16.96
N VAL A 409 -19.04 -12.03 -18.01
CA VAL A 409 -20.09 -11.90 -19.04
C VAL A 409 -19.43 -12.08 -20.40
N ASP A 410 -20.00 -12.95 -21.25
CA ASP A 410 -19.47 -13.26 -22.58
C ASP A 410 -17.97 -13.61 -22.60
N GLY A 411 -17.50 -14.33 -21.58
CA GLY A 411 -16.10 -14.76 -21.45
C GLY A 411 -15.13 -13.65 -21.05
N ARG A 412 -15.62 -12.48 -20.61
CA ARG A 412 -14.81 -11.36 -20.13
C ARG A 412 -15.24 -10.90 -18.75
N TYR A 413 -14.28 -10.49 -17.95
CA TYR A 413 -14.52 -9.85 -16.68
C TYR A 413 -14.94 -8.39 -16.87
N GLN A 414 -15.93 -7.99 -16.10
CA GLN A 414 -16.38 -6.61 -15.97
C GLN A 414 -16.72 -6.32 -14.51
N VAL A 415 -16.70 -5.05 -14.13
CA VAL A 415 -17.26 -4.61 -12.84
C VAL A 415 -18.74 -4.31 -13.09
N GLY A 416 -19.64 -5.16 -12.59
CA GLY A 416 -21.08 -4.96 -12.70
C GLY A 416 -21.68 -4.42 -11.41
N ILE A 417 -22.65 -3.52 -11.54
CA ILE A 417 -23.43 -2.99 -10.43
C ILE A 417 -24.79 -3.69 -10.41
N TYR A 418 -25.08 -4.39 -9.32
CA TYR A 418 -26.31 -5.17 -9.14
C TYR A 418 -27.06 -4.69 -7.89
N SER A 419 -28.38 -4.69 -7.92
CA SER A 419 -29.17 -4.41 -6.71
C SER A 419 -29.06 -5.55 -5.70
N VAL A 420 -28.89 -5.22 -4.43
CA VAL A 420 -28.88 -6.20 -3.31
C VAL A 420 -30.22 -6.26 -2.57
N ARG A 421 -31.14 -5.36 -2.92
CA ARG A 421 -32.52 -5.33 -2.44
C ARG A 421 -33.40 -4.59 -3.44
N LYS A 422 -34.71 -4.63 -3.23
CA LYS A 422 -35.65 -3.81 -4.01
C LYS A 422 -35.31 -2.32 -3.89
N ILE A 423 -35.30 -1.62 -5.03
CA ILE A 423 -35.07 -0.17 -5.15
C ILE A 423 -36.36 0.50 -5.62
N GLN A 424 -36.86 1.50 -4.90
CA GLN A 424 -38.12 2.15 -5.21
C GLN A 424 -37.97 3.33 -6.18
N TYR A 425 -39.06 3.73 -6.83
CA TYR A 425 -39.08 4.95 -7.65
C TYR A 425 -38.69 6.19 -6.83
N GLY A 426 -37.73 6.94 -7.37
CA GLY A 426 -37.13 8.13 -6.76
C GLY A 426 -36.08 7.84 -5.68
N GLU A 427 -35.78 6.58 -5.41
CA GLU A 427 -34.69 6.21 -4.49
C GLU A 427 -33.33 6.37 -5.17
N GLU A 428 -32.36 6.89 -4.42
CA GLU A 428 -30.97 7.03 -4.89
C GLU A 428 -30.29 5.67 -4.96
N ILE A 429 -29.62 5.40 -6.07
CA ILE A 429 -28.81 4.19 -6.26
C ILE A 429 -27.46 4.43 -5.60
N THR A 430 -27.02 3.50 -4.76
CA THR A 430 -25.77 3.61 -3.99
C THR A 430 -25.08 2.25 -3.82
N PHE A 431 -23.74 2.24 -3.74
CA PHE A 431 -22.96 1.05 -3.35
C PHE A 431 -21.87 1.42 -2.33
N ASP A 432 -21.35 0.44 -1.58
CA ASP A 432 -20.19 0.68 -0.70
C ASP A 432 -18.91 0.74 -1.55
N TYR A 433 -18.17 1.84 -1.46
CA TYR A 433 -16.93 2.01 -2.22
C TYR A 433 -15.82 1.07 -1.76
N ASN A 434 -15.90 0.55 -0.52
CA ASN A 434 -14.88 -0.32 0.06
C ASN A 434 -13.45 0.25 -0.02
N SER A 435 -13.31 1.57 -0.11
CA SER A 435 -12.03 2.26 -0.17
C SER A 435 -11.38 2.25 1.21
N VAL A 436 -10.06 2.12 1.26
CA VAL A 436 -9.28 2.02 2.50
C VAL A 436 -8.24 3.13 2.52
N SER A 437 -8.05 3.77 3.67
CA SER A 437 -6.96 4.73 3.89
C SER A 437 -6.20 4.41 5.18
N GLU A 438 -4.89 4.58 5.13
CA GLU A 438 -4.00 4.56 6.30
C GLU A 438 -3.83 5.97 6.91
N SER A 439 -4.24 7.04 6.21
CA SER A 439 -4.14 8.41 6.74
C SER A 439 -5.38 8.73 7.55
N LYS A 440 -5.16 8.95 8.84
CA LYS A 440 -6.21 9.45 9.74
C LYS A 440 -6.76 10.79 9.26
N GLU A 441 -5.90 11.67 8.75
CA GLU A 441 -6.31 12.98 8.24
C GLU A 441 -7.22 12.85 7.01
N GLU A 442 -6.92 11.93 6.09
CA GLU A 442 -7.76 11.66 4.92
C GLU A 442 -9.10 11.03 5.32
N TYR A 443 -9.09 10.08 6.26
CA TYR A 443 -10.30 9.46 6.79
C TYR A 443 -11.23 10.49 7.42
N GLU A 444 -10.70 11.37 8.28
CA GLU A 444 -11.45 12.44 8.94
C GLU A 444 -11.95 13.50 7.95
N ALA A 445 -11.21 13.71 6.85
CA ALA A 445 -11.61 14.59 5.78
C ALA A 445 -12.76 13.98 4.93
N SER A 446 -12.82 12.66 4.79
CA SER A 446 -13.71 11.95 3.89
C SER A 446 -15.11 11.69 4.46
N VAL A 447 -15.78 12.76 4.92
CA VAL A 447 -17.06 12.69 5.63
C VAL A 447 -18.14 11.98 4.79
N CYS A 448 -18.82 11.02 5.42
CA CYS A 448 -19.94 10.29 4.82
C CYS A 448 -21.28 11.01 5.07
N LEU A 449 -22.06 11.17 3.99
CA LEU A 449 -23.39 11.80 4.00
C LEU A 449 -24.49 10.80 3.63
N CYS A 450 -24.30 9.51 3.91
CA CYS A 450 -25.27 8.49 3.52
C CYS A 450 -26.56 8.50 4.35
N GLY A 451 -26.54 9.10 5.54
CA GLY A 451 -27.68 9.15 6.46
C GLY A 451 -28.09 7.79 7.03
N SER A 452 -27.22 6.77 7.00
CA SER A 452 -27.55 5.46 7.54
C SER A 452 -27.26 5.34 9.04
N GLN A 453 -28.07 4.57 9.76
CA GLN A 453 -27.83 4.22 11.17
C GLN A 453 -26.49 3.50 11.41
N VAL A 454 -25.99 2.75 10.41
CA VAL A 454 -24.70 2.04 10.46
C VAL A 454 -23.58 2.85 9.79
N CYS A 455 -23.76 4.17 9.64
CA CYS A 455 -22.77 5.02 9.01
C CYS A 455 -21.44 4.99 9.77
N ARG A 456 -20.35 4.78 9.03
CA ARG A 456 -18.97 4.80 9.57
C ARG A 456 -18.46 6.21 9.89
N GLY A 457 -19.24 7.25 9.54
CA GLY A 457 -18.82 8.65 9.59
C GLY A 457 -17.90 9.07 8.43
N SER A 458 -17.17 8.12 7.83
CA SER A 458 -16.36 8.31 6.63
C SER A 458 -16.78 7.33 5.52
N TYR A 459 -16.64 7.75 4.26
CA TYR A 459 -16.82 6.83 3.12
C TYR A 459 -15.56 5.99 2.83
N LEU A 460 -14.47 6.24 3.57
CA LEU A 460 -13.27 5.42 3.61
C LEU A 460 -13.32 4.50 4.83
N ASN A 461 -12.61 3.37 4.76
CA ASN A 461 -12.27 2.55 5.92
C ASN A 461 -10.88 2.96 6.43
N LEU A 462 -10.77 3.33 7.71
CA LEU A 462 -9.47 3.57 8.34
C LEU A 462 -8.85 2.24 8.75
N THR A 463 -7.73 1.87 8.15
CA THR A 463 -6.89 0.81 8.69
C THR A 463 -5.98 1.42 9.76
N GLY A 464 -6.22 1.06 11.03
CA GLY A 464 -5.49 1.58 12.19
C GLY A 464 -3.96 1.52 12.06
N GLU A 465 -3.29 2.57 12.55
CA GLU A 465 -1.85 2.75 12.36
C GLU A 465 -1.00 1.69 13.10
N GLY A 466 -0.08 1.07 12.36
CA GLY A 466 1.09 0.36 12.89
C GLY A 466 0.89 -1.13 13.23
N ALA A 467 -0.30 -1.56 13.68
CA ALA A 467 -0.51 -2.95 14.07
C ALA A 467 -0.35 -3.94 12.90
N PHE A 468 -0.90 -3.59 11.73
CA PHE A 468 -0.82 -4.40 10.49
C PHE A 468 0.58 -4.50 9.91
N GLN A 469 1.45 -3.55 10.26
CA GLN A 469 2.81 -3.47 9.73
C GLN A 469 3.85 -4.12 10.65
N LYS A 470 3.48 -4.36 11.91
CA LYS A 470 4.38 -4.89 12.95
C LYS A 470 4.94 -6.26 12.60
N VAL A 471 4.12 -7.17 12.07
CA VAL A 471 4.62 -8.51 11.65
C VAL A 471 5.62 -8.36 10.51
N LEU A 472 5.35 -7.50 9.53
CA LEU A 472 6.28 -7.21 8.45
C LEU A 472 7.60 -6.61 8.97
N GLU A 473 7.53 -5.67 9.90
CA GLU A 473 8.71 -5.00 10.46
C GLU A 473 9.60 -5.91 11.32
N GLU A 474 8.98 -6.84 12.06
CA GLU A 474 9.70 -7.76 12.95
C GLU A 474 10.24 -8.99 12.23
N TRP A 475 9.51 -9.52 11.23
CA TRP A 475 9.78 -10.83 10.62
C TRP A 475 10.13 -10.77 9.13
N HIS A 476 10.07 -9.58 8.50
CA HIS A 476 10.39 -9.38 7.08
C HIS A 476 11.19 -8.10 6.86
N GLY A 477 12.26 -7.96 7.64
CA GLY A 477 13.19 -6.84 7.59
C GLY A 477 13.97 -6.78 6.27
N ILE A 478 14.91 -5.84 6.16
CA ILE A 478 15.69 -5.68 4.92
C ILE A 478 16.57 -6.89 4.62
N LEU A 479 17.19 -7.51 5.63
CA LEU A 479 18.03 -8.69 5.50
C LEU A 479 17.18 -9.93 5.18
N ASP A 480 16.02 -10.10 5.80
CA ASP A 480 15.13 -11.25 5.55
C ASP A 480 14.63 -11.22 4.09
N ARG A 481 14.27 -10.02 3.61
CA ARG A 481 13.88 -9.81 2.20
C ARG A 481 15.03 -10.10 1.23
N HIS A 482 16.26 -9.73 1.58
CA HIS A 482 17.43 -10.06 0.78
C HIS A 482 17.76 -11.56 0.84
N GLN A 483 17.58 -12.22 1.99
CA GLN A 483 17.74 -13.66 2.10
C GLN A 483 16.81 -14.38 1.12
N LEU A 484 15.50 -14.08 1.14
CA LEU A 484 14.55 -14.70 0.21
C LEU A 484 14.96 -14.46 -1.26
N MET A 485 15.41 -13.25 -1.58
CA MET A 485 15.86 -12.90 -2.93
C MET A 485 17.12 -13.68 -3.34
N ILE A 486 18.15 -13.69 -2.49
CA ILE A 486 19.44 -14.37 -2.72
C ILE A 486 19.21 -15.86 -2.94
N GLU A 487 18.50 -16.51 -2.02
CA GLU A 487 18.22 -17.94 -2.14
C GLU A 487 17.47 -18.24 -3.45
N SER A 488 16.66 -17.29 -3.96
CA SER A 488 15.84 -17.52 -5.17
C SER A 488 16.69 -17.35 -6.43
N CYS A 489 17.60 -16.38 -6.39
CA CYS A 489 18.59 -16.14 -7.44
C CYS A 489 19.59 -17.29 -7.55
N GLU A 490 20.00 -17.90 -6.43
CA GLU A 490 20.96 -19.00 -6.41
C GLU A 490 20.37 -20.31 -6.91
N VAL A 491 19.14 -20.62 -6.48
CA VAL A 491 18.44 -21.82 -6.94
C VAL A 491 18.05 -21.69 -8.40
N ASN A 492 17.53 -20.53 -8.80
CA ASN A 492 17.09 -20.20 -10.17
C ASN A 492 16.28 -21.33 -10.86
N SER A 493 15.47 -22.03 -10.07
CA SER A 493 14.58 -23.10 -10.49
C SER A 493 13.33 -23.05 -9.62
N VAL A 494 12.22 -23.57 -10.12
CA VAL A 494 10.96 -23.61 -9.38
C VAL A 494 10.65 -25.05 -9.02
N SER A 495 10.42 -25.32 -7.74
CA SER A 495 10.03 -26.65 -7.28
C SER A 495 8.53 -26.89 -7.39
N GLU A 496 8.10 -28.15 -7.32
CA GLU A 496 6.67 -28.50 -7.28
C GLU A 496 5.97 -27.88 -6.06
N GLU A 497 6.65 -27.83 -4.92
CA GLU A 497 6.15 -27.19 -3.69
C GLU A 497 5.97 -25.67 -3.88
N ASP A 498 6.86 -25.00 -4.62
CA ASP A 498 6.70 -23.58 -4.93
C ASP A 498 5.43 -23.33 -5.75
N TYR A 499 5.15 -24.16 -6.75
CA TYR A 499 3.93 -24.05 -7.54
C TYR A 499 2.67 -24.42 -6.74
N TYR A 500 2.77 -25.36 -5.81
CA TYR A 500 1.70 -25.70 -4.87
C TYR A 500 1.34 -24.51 -3.99
N ASP A 501 2.32 -23.86 -3.37
CA ASP A 501 2.09 -22.67 -2.53
C ASP A 501 1.50 -21.50 -3.32
N LEU A 502 2.01 -21.26 -4.53
CA LEU A 502 1.48 -20.23 -5.44
C LEU A 502 0.03 -20.53 -5.84
N GLY A 503 -0.25 -21.80 -6.20
CA GLY A 503 -1.59 -22.26 -6.58
C GLY A 503 -2.62 -22.10 -5.46
N ARG A 504 -2.23 -22.41 -4.21
CA ARG A 504 -3.08 -22.20 -3.01
C ARG A 504 -3.35 -20.73 -2.70
N ALA A 505 -2.43 -19.85 -3.06
CA ALA A 505 -2.66 -18.40 -2.97
C ALA A 505 -3.48 -17.85 -4.15
N GLY A 506 -3.87 -18.70 -5.11
CA GLY A 506 -4.60 -18.31 -6.31
C GLY A 506 -3.73 -17.70 -7.40
N LEU A 507 -2.40 -17.75 -7.30
CA LEU A 507 -1.50 -17.18 -8.29
C LEU A 507 -1.23 -18.21 -9.41
N GLY A 508 -1.55 -17.85 -10.64
CA GLY A 508 -1.54 -18.77 -11.79
C GLY A 508 -0.83 -18.24 -13.03
N SER A 509 -1.12 -18.86 -14.17
CA SER A 509 -0.44 -18.60 -15.45
C SER A 509 -0.63 -17.17 -15.98
N CYS A 510 -1.72 -16.48 -15.62
CA CYS A 510 -1.94 -15.08 -15.99
C CYS A 510 -0.84 -14.18 -15.42
N LEU A 511 -0.57 -14.30 -14.11
CA LEU A 511 0.41 -13.49 -13.41
C LEU A 511 1.85 -14.02 -13.50
N LEU A 512 2.03 -15.34 -13.53
CA LEU A 512 3.35 -15.97 -13.45
C LEU A 512 3.91 -16.39 -14.80
N GLY A 513 3.05 -16.60 -15.80
CA GLY A 513 3.46 -17.01 -17.14
C GLY A 513 4.45 -16.02 -17.74
N GLY A 514 5.53 -16.54 -18.34
CA GLY A 514 6.56 -15.71 -18.96
C GLY A 514 7.60 -15.12 -18.01
N LEU A 515 7.49 -15.33 -16.69
CA LEU A 515 8.50 -14.85 -15.74
C LEU A 515 9.70 -15.81 -15.66
N PRO A 516 10.91 -15.32 -15.33
CA PRO A 516 12.08 -16.16 -15.12
C PRO A 516 11.94 -16.99 -13.84
N ALA A 517 12.59 -18.16 -13.81
CA ALA A 517 12.45 -19.14 -12.74
C ALA A 517 12.79 -18.58 -11.34
N TRP A 518 13.87 -17.80 -11.21
CA TRP A 518 14.23 -17.15 -9.95
C TRP A 518 13.13 -16.22 -9.42
N LEU A 519 12.36 -15.56 -10.30
CA LEU A 519 11.30 -14.62 -9.90
C LEU A 519 10.04 -15.37 -9.45
N ILE A 520 9.73 -16.50 -10.10
CA ILE A 520 8.64 -17.38 -9.67
C ILE A 520 8.98 -18.00 -8.31
N ALA A 521 10.21 -18.49 -8.12
CA ALA A 521 10.69 -19.03 -6.83
C ALA A 521 10.65 -17.97 -5.72
N TYR A 522 11.07 -16.73 -6.02
CA TYR A 522 10.94 -15.60 -5.10
C TYR A 522 9.49 -15.34 -4.71
N SER A 523 8.58 -15.35 -5.68
CA SER A 523 7.15 -15.14 -5.46
C SER A 523 6.55 -16.22 -4.55
N ALA A 524 6.92 -17.48 -4.74
CA ALA A 524 6.45 -18.59 -3.89
C ALA A 524 6.92 -18.43 -2.43
N ARG A 525 8.20 -18.10 -2.23
CA ARG A 525 8.74 -17.87 -0.89
C ARG A 525 8.13 -16.65 -0.21
N LEU A 526 7.84 -15.61 -0.97
CA LEU A 526 7.13 -14.46 -0.47
C LEU A 526 5.69 -14.82 -0.08
N VAL A 527 5.00 -15.65 -0.86
CA VAL A 527 3.67 -16.19 -0.50
C VAL A 527 3.72 -16.99 0.81
N ARG A 528 4.76 -17.82 1.04
CA ARG A 528 4.94 -18.49 2.34
C ARG A 528 5.04 -17.50 3.49
N PHE A 529 5.78 -16.40 3.32
CA PHE A 529 5.83 -15.33 4.30
C PHE A 529 4.46 -14.67 4.51
N ILE A 530 3.77 -14.28 3.43
CA ILE A 530 2.44 -13.65 3.47
C ILE A 530 1.43 -14.55 4.21
N ASN A 531 1.47 -15.87 3.96
CA ASN A 531 0.69 -16.85 4.69
C ASN A 531 1.08 -16.92 6.18
N SER A 532 2.37 -16.84 6.51
CA SER A 532 2.82 -16.77 7.89
C SER A 532 2.32 -15.49 8.59
N GLU A 533 2.35 -14.35 7.90
CA GLU A 533 1.82 -13.07 8.41
C GLU A 533 0.34 -13.20 8.76
N ARG A 534 -0.48 -13.75 7.85
CA ARG A 534 -1.91 -14.03 8.05
C ARG A 534 -2.19 -14.78 9.36
N THR A 535 -1.37 -15.76 9.70
CA THR A 535 -1.56 -16.58 10.93
C THR A 535 -1.11 -15.88 12.22
N LYS A 536 -0.11 -15.00 12.14
CA LYS A 536 0.48 -14.31 13.31
C LYS A 536 -0.26 -13.02 13.66
N LEU A 537 -0.77 -12.34 12.64
CA LEU A 537 -1.32 -11.00 12.75
C LEU A 537 -2.55 -10.89 13.69
N PRO A 538 -3.50 -11.85 13.76
CA PRO A 538 -4.63 -11.75 14.69
C PRO A 538 -4.19 -11.59 16.15
N VAL A 539 -3.14 -12.30 16.57
CA VAL A 539 -2.59 -12.19 17.93
C VAL A 539 -2.03 -10.79 18.18
N VAL A 540 -1.35 -10.21 17.18
CA VAL A 540 -0.79 -8.85 17.26
C VAL A 540 -1.89 -7.80 17.35
N ILE A 541 -2.95 -7.93 16.54
CA ILE A 541 -4.11 -7.02 16.56
C ILE A 541 -4.77 -7.03 17.95
N LEU A 542 -5.04 -8.23 18.49
CA LEU A 542 -5.67 -8.39 19.81
C LEU A 542 -4.86 -7.74 20.94
N THR A 543 -3.53 -7.77 20.85
CA THR A 543 -2.68 -7.12 21.86
C THR A 543 -2.73 -5.59 21.83
N HIS A 544 -3.16 -4.99 20.72
CA HIS A 544 -3.16 -3.53 20.52
C HIS A 544 -4.55 -2.89 20.61
N ASN A 545 -5.61 -3.56 20.15
CA ASN A 545 -6.90 -2.88 19.90
C ASN A 545 -8.07 -3.26 20.81
N LEU A 546 -7.93 -4.15 21.81
CA LEU A 546 -9.05 -4.63 22.65
C LEU A 546 -10.26 -5.15 21.82
N GLU A 547 -10.01 -5.74 20.65
CA GLU A 547 -11.04 -6.27 19.72
C GLU A 547 -11.41 -7.73 20.03
N GLU A 548 -12.53 -8.21 19.45
CA GLU A 548 -12.90 -9.63 19.51
C GLU A 548 -12.02 -10.49 18.57
N LYS A 549 -11.84 -11.77 18.91
CA LYS A 549 -10.99 -12.70 18.13
C LYS A 549 -11.45 -12.87 16.68
N SER A 550 -12.76 -12.88 16.45
CA SER A 550 -13.34 -13.03 15.12
C SER A 550 -12.98 -11.85 14.22
N ASP A 551 -13.00 -10.63 14.77
CA ASP A 551 -12.72 -9.40 14.02
C ASP A 551 -11.24 -9.33 13.61
N ALA A 552 -10.34 -9.73 14.53
CA ALA A 552 -8.91 -9.78 14.26
C ALA A 552 -8.53 -10.80 13.16
N GLU A 553 -9.26 -11.91 13.04
CA GLU A 553 -9.06 -12.91 11.98
C GLU A 553 -9.51 -12.36 10.61
N VAL A 554 -10.67 -11.69 10.56
CA VAL A 554 -11.18 -11.03 9.33
C VAL A 554 -10.23 -9.92 8.87
N GLN A 555 -9.72 -9.11 9.79
CA GLN A 555 -8.74 -8.08 9.46
C GLN A 555 -7.43 -8.66 8.92
N ALA A 556 -6.95 -9.77 9.51
CA ALA A 556 -5.73 -10.43 9.03
C ALA A 556 -5.91 -11.03 7.63
N GLU A 557 -7.10 -11.56 7.32
CA GLU A 557 -7.46 -12.01 5.97
C GLU A 557 -7.51 -10.82 4.99
N GLY A 558 -8.02 -9.66 5.42
CA GLY A 558 -7.94 -8.41 4.65
C GLY A 558 -6.51 -8.01 4.30
N VAL A 559 -5.58 -8.05 5.28
CA VAL A 559 -4.16 -7.78 5.05
C VAL A 559 -3.54 -8.80 4.10
N TYR A 560 -3.84 -10.10 4.26
CA TYR A 560 -3.40 -11.16 3.36
C TYR A 560 -3.78 -10.88 1.89
N ASN A 561 -5.05 -10.53 1.65
CA ASN A 561 -5.53 -10.16 0.32
C ASN A 561 -4.81 -8.94 -0.24
N GLN A 562 -4.62 -7.90 0.59
CA GLN A 562 -3.87 -6.71 0.20
C GLN A 562 -2.39 -7.03 -0.13
N ARG A 563 -1.75 -7.94 0.61
CA ARG A 563 -0.36 -8.37 0.31
C ARG A 563 -0.28 -9.10 -1.02
N LEU A 564 -1.22 -9.99 -1.33
CA LEU A 564 -1.27 -10.66 -2.63
C LEU A 564 -1.50 -9.69 -3.79
N ARG A 565 -2.39 -8.70 -3.61
CA ARG A 565 -2.58 -7.60 -4.57
C ARG A 565 -1.26 -6.82 -4.78
N ASN A 566 -0.56 -6.46 -3.71
CA ASN A 566 0.74 -5.78 -3.78
C ASN A 566 1.80 -6.61 -4.53
N LEU A 567 1.82 -7.93 -4.34
CA LEU A 567 2.69 -8.84 -5.09
C LEU A 567 2.33 -8.84 -6.58
N ALA A 568 1.05 -8.95 -6.93
CA ALA A 568 0.62 -8.93 -8.33
C ALA A 568 1.01 -7.62 -9.05
N VAL A 569 0.79 -6.46 -8.41
CA VAL A 569 1.23 -5.16 -8.93
C VAL A 569 2.75 -5.10 -9.08
N THR A 570 3.49 -5.62 -8.10
CA THR A 570 4.97 -5.67 -8.13
C THR A 570 5.47 -6.49 -9.32
N LEU A 571 4.90 -7.67 -9.55
CA LEU A 571 5.27 -8.53 -10.66
C LEU A 571 4.93 -7.91 -12.01
N ASP A 572 3.80 -7.22 -12.14
CA ASP A 572 3.41 -6.51 -13.36
C ASP A 572 4.37 -5.37 -13.71
N LYS A 573 4.76 -4.54 -12.72
CA LYS A 573 5.77 -3.48 -12.87
C LYS A 573 7.13 -4.06 -13.30
N VAL A 574 7.59 -5.12 -12.64
CA VAL A 574 8.87 -5.76 -12.93
C VAL A 574 8.85 -6.43 -14.30
N ARG A 575 7.77 -7.13 -14.65
CA ARG A 575 7.55 -7.75 -15.96
C ARG A 575 7.62 -6.72 -17.08
N TYR A 576 6.98 -5.56 -16.91
CA TYR A 576 7.05 -4.46 -17.88
C TYR A 576 8.49 -4.02 -18.12
N VAL A 577 9.24 -3.73 -17.06
CA VAL A 577 10.65 -3.30 -17.17
C VAL A 577 11.52 -4.38 -17.82
N MET A 578 11.36 -5.64 -17.42
CA MET A 578 12.08 -6.75 -18.04
C MET A 578 11.75 -6.91 -19.53
N ARG A 579 10.49 -6.75 -19.93
CA ARG A 579 10.08 -6.78 -21.34
C ARG A 579 10.76 -5.65 -22.14
N CYS A 580 10.83 -4.45 -21.58
CA CYS A 580 11.52 -3.34 -22.23
C CYS A 580 13.04 -3.57 -22.42
N ILE A 581 13.68 -4.32 -21.51
CA ILE A 581 15.14 -4.52 -21.52
C ILE A 581 15.52 -5.77 -22.32
N PHE A 582 14.82 -6.88 -22.12
CA PHE A 582 15.19 -8.21 -22.62
C PHE A 582 14.29 -8.71 -23.75
N GLY A 583 13.20 -7.98 -24.07
CA GLY A 583 12.15 -8.43 -24.98
C GLY A 583 11.28 -9.51 -24.34
N ASP A 584 11.87 -10.66 -24.03
CA ASP A 584 11.24 -11.75 -23.27
C ASP A 584 11.69 -11.70 -21.80
N PRO A 585 10.78 -11.46 -20.83
CA PRO A 585 11.13 -11.45 -19.42
C PRO A 585 11.78 -12.74 -18.91
N LYS A 586 11.52 -13.91 -19.52
CA LYS A 586 12.17 -15.18 -19.15
C LYS A 586 13.70 -15.13 -19.28
N LYS A 587 14.23 -14.25 -20.15
CA LYS A 587 15.66 -14.08 -20.38
C LYS A 587 16.35 -13.19 -19.35
N ALA A 588 15.60 -12.56 -18.43
CA ALA A 588 16.17 -11.69 -17.41
C ALA A 588 17.01 -12.49 -16.40
N PRO A 589 18.33 -12.20 -16.28
CA PRO A 589 19.20 -12.92 -15.35
C PRO A 589 18.90 -12.55 -13.90
N PRO A 590 19.23 -13.41 -12.91
CA PRO A 590 19.05 -13.07 -11.50
C PRO A 590 19.74 -11.75 -11.12
N PRO A 591 19.08 -10.84 -10.38
CA PRO A 591 19.64 -9.53 -10.04
C PRO A 591 20.76 -9.60 -8.99
N LEU A 592 20.91 -10.72 -8.29
CA LEU A 592 21.92 -10.94 -7.25
C LEU A 592 22.75 -12.17 -7.59
N VAL A 593 24.08 -12.01 -7.57
CA VAL A 593 25.03 -13.09 -7.90
C VAL A 593 26.07 -13.19 -6.78
N ARG A 594 26.25 -14.40 -6.21
CA ARG A 594 27.29 -14.65 -5.21
C ARG A 594 28.68 -14.55 -5.87
N LEU A 595 29.59 -13.81 -5.23
CA LEU A 595 30.98 -13.74 -5.68
C LEU A 595 31.72 -15.05 -5.42
N SER A 596 32.53 -15.48 -6.39
CA SER A 596 33.50 -16.56 -6.19
C SER A 596 34.64 -16.12 -5.26
N PRO A 597 35.38 -17.05 -4.64
CA PRO A 597 36.53 -16.70 -3.79
C PRO A 597 37.56 -15.76 -4.47
N LYS A 598 37.80 -15.95 -5.76
CA LYS A 598 38.72 -15.08 -6.54
C LYS A 598 38.17 -13.67 -6.72
N GLU A 599 36.86 -13.54 -6.97
CA GLU A 599 36.21 -12.24 -7.08
C GLU A 599 36.15 -11.52 -5.74
N VAL A 600 35.98 -12.25 -4.63
CA VAL A 600 36.07 -11.68 -3.27
C VAL A 600 37.47 -11.11 -3.01
N VAL A 601 38.53 -11.83 -3.38
CA VAL A 601 39.91 -11.30 -3.31
C VAL A 601 40.09 -10.08 -4.20
N SER A 602 39.54 -10.08 -5.42
CA SER A 602 39.56 -8.91 -6.30
C SER A 602 38.85 -7.71 -5.65
N PHE A 603 37.71 -7.92 -5.01
CA PHE A 603 36.94 -6.85 -4.37
C PHE A 603 37.62 -6.30 -3.10
N LEU A 604 38.23 -7.16 -2.28
CA LEU A 604 38.79 -6.74 -1.00
C LEU A 604 40.28 -6.39 -1.06
N TRP A 605 41.09 -7.04 -1.91
CA TRP A 605 42.56 -6.99 -1.81
C TRP A 605 43.29 -6.34 -2.99
N LYS A 606 42.94 -6.66 -4.25
CA LYS A 606 43.81 -6.31 -5.39
C LYS A 606 43.17 -5.91 -6.73
N GLY A 607 41.85 -5.85 -6.81
CA GLY A 607 41.16 -5.32 -7.99
C GLY A 607 41.13 -3.79 -8.00
N GLU A 608 40.81 -3.22 -9.16
CA GLU A 608 40.52 -1.79 -9.30
C GLU A 608 39.30 -1.42 -8.42
N GLY A 609 39.48 -0.40 -7.58
CA GLY A 609 38.49 0.02 -6.59
C GLY A 609 38.33 -0.98 -5.44
N SER A 610 39.34 -1.82 -5.17
CA SER A 610 39.30 -2.72 -4.02
C SER A 610 39.42 -1.98 -2.69
N LEU A 611 38.95 -2.61 -1.60
CA LEU A 611 39.04 -2.06 -0.25
C LEU A 611 40.47 -1.63 0.11
N VAL A 612 41.46 -2.45 -0.20
CA VAL A 612 42.89 -2.17 0.07
C VAL A 612 43.43 -1.04 -0.81
N GLU A 613 43.05 -0.97 -2.09
CA GLU A 613 43.44 0.13 -2.96
C GLU A 613 42.86 1.46 -2.48
N GLU A 614 41.55 1.51 -2.20
CA GLU A 614 40.87 2.71 -1.70
C GLU A 614 41.47 3.17 -0.37
N LEU A 615 41.78 2.23 0.52
CA LEU A 615 42.48 2.51 1.78
C LEU A 615 43.83 3.19 1.53
N LEU A 616 44.67 2.62 0.66
CA LEU A 616 46.00 3.17 0.36
C LEU A 616 45.91 4.56 -0.27
N GLN A 617 44.95 4.77 -1.18
CA GLN A 617 44.69 6.08 -1.79
C GLN A 617 44.25 7.11 -0.73
N CYS A 618 43.35 6.73 0.18
CA CYS A 618 42.89 7.60 1.25
C CYS A 618 43.95 7.89 2.31
N MET A 619 44.87 6.94 2.56
CA MET A 619 45.97 7.11 3.51
C MET A 619 47.10 7.98 2.97
N ALA A 620 47.32 8.00 1.66
CA ALA A 620 48.47 8.67 1.04
C ALA A 620 48.65 10.15 1.44
N PRO A 621 47.60 10.99 1.55
CA PRO A 621 47.75 12.39 1.98
C PRO A 621 48.04 12.57 3.48
N HIS A 622 48.04 11.49 4.27
CA HIS A 622 48.04 11.54 5.73
C HIS A 622 49.18 10.77 6.40
N VAL A 623 49.94 10.00 5.63
CA VAL A 623 51.01 9.11 6.11
C VAL A 623 52.30 9.42 5.36
N ASP A 624 53.45 9.29 6.02
CA ASP A 624 54.77 9.48 5.40
C ASP A 624 54.98 8.50 4.23
N ASP A 625 55.59 8.98 3.14
CA ASP A 625 55.79 8.19 1.93
C ASP A 625 56.60 6.91 2.18
N ASN A 626 57.57 6.92 3.10
CA ASN A 626 58.36 5.72 3.42
C ASN A 626 57.50 4.66 4.13
N VAL A 627 56.64 5.10 5.06
CA VAL A 627 55.71 4.22 5.77
C VAL A 627 54.67 3.66 4.80
N LEU A 628 54.17 4.48 3.87
CA LEU A 628 53.21 4.05 2.86
C LEU A 628 53.83 3.04 1.87
N ASN A 629 55.07 3.26 1.44
CA ASN A 629 55.77 2.35 0.54
C ASN A 629 56.14 1.01 1.21
N ASP A 630 56.55 1.04 2.48
CA ASP A 630 56.74 -0.18 3.29
C ASP A 630 55.44 -0.98 3.41
N LEU A 631 54.32 -0.31 3.72
CA LEU A 631 53.00 -0.95 3.80
C LEU A 631 52.59 -1.55 2.45
N LYS A 632 52.79 -0.85 1.34
CA LYS A 632 52.52 -1.38 -0.02
C LYS A 632 53.34 -2.64 -0.31
N SER A 633 54.62 -2.65 0.04
CA SER A 633 55.48 -3.83 -0.13
C SER A 633 54.96 -5.01 0.66
N LYS A 634 54.64 -4.82 1.95
CA LYS A 634 54.09 -5.88 2.80
C LYS A 634 52.74 -6.39 2.31
N ILE A 635 51.86 -5.52 1.81
CA ILE A 635 50.56 -5.93 1.23
C ILE A 635 50.76 -6.87 0.04
N LEU A 636 51.80 -6.68 -0.78
CA LEU A 636 52.13 -7.59 -1.88
C LEU A 636 52.56 -8.97 -1.37
N ASP A 637 53.37 -9.00 -0.30
CA ASP A 637 53.83 -10.25 0.33
C ASP A 637 52.68 -11.05 0.97
N HIS A 638 51.57 -10.38 1.31
CA HIS A 638 50.38 -10.95 1.92
C HIS A 638 49.23 -11.23 0.92
N ASP A 639 49.48 -11.31 -0.39
CA ASP A 639 48.45 -11.65 -1.39
C ASP A 639 47.87 -13.07 -1.15
N PRO A 640 46.56 -13.19 -0.84
CA PRO A 640 45.94 -14.49 -0.56
C PRO A 640 45.70 -15.37 -1.80
N SER A 641 45.96 -14.85 -3.00
CA SER A 641 45.57 -15.51 -4.27
C SER A 641 46.31 -16.82 -4.57
N GLY A 642 47.46 -17.04 -3.93
CA GLY A 642 48.27 -18.26 -4.10
C GLY A 642 47.90 -19.42 -3.18
N SER A 643 46.93 -19.24 -2.27
CA SER A 643 46.54 -20.24 -1.28
C SER A 643 45.56 -21.29 -1.81
N ASP A 644 45.67 -22.53 -1.34
CA ASP A 644 44.68 -23.60 -1.57
C ASP A 644 43.32 -23.26 -0.94
N ASP A 645 43.32 -22.56 0.20
CA ASP A 645 42.13 -22.02 0.85
C ASP A 645 42.19 -20.48 0.82
N ILE A 646 41.74 -19.94 -0.32
CA ILE A 646 41.79 -18.51 -0.63
C ILE A 646 41.05 -17.67 0.42
N LEU A 647 39.87 -18.12 0.88
CA LEU A 647 39.06 -17.34 1.81
C LEU A 647 39.67 -17.30 3.21
N LYS A 648 40.23 -18.43 3.67
CA LYS A 648 40.93 -18.48 4.95
C LYS A 648 42.19 -17.63 4.93
N GLU A 649 42.97 -17.67 3.87
CA GLU A 649 44.17 -16.83 3.75
C GLU A 649 43.80 -15.36 3.60
N LEU A 650 42.75 -15.02 2.85
CA LEU A 650 42.24 -13.64 2.76
C LEU A 650 41.84 -13.11 4.14
N LYS A 651 41.13 -13.91 4.95
CA LYS A 651 40.82 -13.54 6.33
C LYS A 651 42.10 -13.26 7.13
N ARG A 652 43.11 -14.12 7.01
CA ARG A 652 44.40 -13.93 7.69
C ARG A 652 45.11 -12.65 7.24
N SER A 653 45.17 -12.38 5.94
CA SER A 653 45.75 -11.17 5.38
C SER A 653 45.02 -9.91 5.82
N LEU A 654 43.69 -9.92 5.87
CA LEU A 654 42.89 -8.79 6.37
C LEU A 654 43.10 -8.55 7.87
N LEU A 655 43.20 -9.61 8.68
CA LEU A 655 43.48 -9.47 10.12
C LEU A 655 44.89 -8.95 10.40
N TRP A 656 45.87 -9.37 9.58
CA TRP A 656 47.21 -8.80 9.60
C TRP A 656 47.18 -7.31 9.24
N LEU A 657 46.52 -6.94 8.14
CA LEU A 657 46.41 -5.56 7.68
C LEU A 657 45.74 -4.65 8.72
N ARG A 658 44.67 -5.16 9.36
CA ARG A 658 44.02 -4.51 10.50
C ARG A 658 45.05 -4.16 11.59
N ASP A 659 45.90 -5.11 11.97
CA ASP A 659 46.86 -4.91 13.06
C ASP A 659 47.95 -3.91 12.69
N GLU A 660 48.46 -3.95 11.46
CA GLU A 660 49.44 -2.96 10.98
C GLU A 660 48.88 -1.53 10.98
N ILE A 661 47.64 -1.35 10.52
CA ILE A 661 47.04 -0.01 10.39
C ILE A 661 46.62 0.56 11.73
N ARG A 662 46.12 -0.28 12.65
CA ARG A 662 45.50 0.14 13.91
C ARG A 662 46.41 1.03 14.76
N TYR A 663 47.73 0.79 14.72
CA TYR A 663 48.71 1.49 15.55
C TYR A 663 49.33 2.71 14.86
N LEU A 664 48.93 3.02 13.62
CA LEU A 664 49.37 4.24 12.94
C LEU A 664 48.80 5.50 13.62
N PRO A 665 49.56 6.61 13.69
CA PRO A 665 49.12 7.84 14.35
C PRO A 665 47.80 8.39 13.80
N CYS A 666 46.80 8.57 14.65
CA CYS A 666 45.51 9.15 14.27
C CYS A 666 45.47 10.68 14.47
N THR A 667 44.71 11.37 13.62
CA THR A 667 44.41 12.80 13.75
C THR A 667 42.91 13.06 13.62
N TYR A 668 42.46 14.31 13.70
CA TYR A 668 41.06 14.65 13.40
C TYR A 668 40.72 14.48 11.90
N LYS A 669 41.73 14.29 11.03
CA LYS A 669 41.56 14.05 9.58
C LYS A 669 41.71 12.58 9.20
N CYS A 670 42.52 11.80 9.92
CA CYS A 670 42.77 10.38 9.63
C CYS A 670 42.48 9.51 10.87
N ARG A 671 41.55 8.57 10.73
CA ARG A 671 41.17 7.60 11.78
C ARG A 671 41.53 6.18 11.37
N HIS A 672 42.82 5.86 11.40
CA HIS A 672 43.35 4.51 11.13
C HIS A 672 42.77 3.46 12.08
N ASP A 673 42.49 3.85 13.32
CA ASP A 673 41.83 2.99 14.30
C ASP A 673 40.42 2.56 13.85
N ALA A 674 39.63 3.49 13.30
CA ALA A 674 38.31 3.20 12.74
C ALA A 674 38.39 2.35 11.46
N ALA A 675 39.36 2.65 10.58
CA ALA A 675 39.64 1.88 9.38
C ALA A 675 39.98 0.41 9.71
N ALA A 676 40.84 0.18 10.70
CA ALA A 676 41.19 -1.16 11.17
C ALA A 676 39.95 -1.92 11.67
N ASP A 677 39.03 -1.27 12.36
CA ASP A 677 37.81 -1.94 12.82
C ASP A 677 36.87 -2.31 11.69
N LEU A 678 36.79 -1.49 10.64
CA LEU A 678 36.04 -1.84 9.44
C LEU A 678 36.68 -3.03 8.72
N ILE A 679 38.01 -3.06 8.58
CA ILE A 679 38.75 -4.20 8.02
C ILE A 679 38.49 -5.47 8.84
N HIS A 680 38.43 -5.34 10.17
CA HIS A 680 38.05 -6.45 11.06
C HIS A 680 36.64 -6.96 10.76
N VAL A 681 35.67 -6.08 10.51
CA VAL A 681 34.30 -6.49 10.11
C VAL A 681 34.32 -7.19 8.75
N TYR A 682 35.08 -6.70 7.77
CA TYR A 682 35.24 -7.37 6.47
C TYR A 682 35.89 -8.74 6.59
N ALA A 683 36.91 -8.90 7.44
CA ALA A 683 37.61 -10.17 7.64
C ALA A 683 36.70 -11.30 8.17
N TYR A 684 35.58 -10.94 8.82
CA TYR A 684 34.58 -11.89 9.33
C TYR A 684 33.30 -11.95 8.47
N THR A 685 33.25 -11.20 7.37
CA THR A 685 32.17 -11.30 6.39
C THR A 685 32.45 -12.48 5.45
N LYS A 686 31.55 -13.45 5.39
CA LYS A 686 31.72 -14.73 4.69
C LYS A 686 31.20 -14.66 3.26
N CYS A 687 30.04 -14.05 3.05
CA CYS A 687 29.38 -14.01 1.75
C CYS A 687 29.33 -12.59 1.20
N PHE A 688 29.66 -12.46 -0.09
CA PHE A 688 29.54 -11.23 -0.85
C PHE A 688 28.71 -11.46 -2.11
N PHE A 689 27.88 -10.48 -2.43
CA PHE A 689 26.96 -10.55 -3.55
C PHE A 689 27.13 -9.32 -4.43
N LYS A 690 27.25 -9.56 -5.73
CA LYS A 690 27.20 -8.54 -6.77
C LYS A 690 25.75 -8.24 -7.12
N ILE A 691 25.43 -6.96 -7.19
CA ILE A 691 24.18 -6.48 -7.76
C ILE A 691 24.36 -6.39 -9.28
N GLN A 692 23.61 -7.20 -10.01
CA GLN A 692 23.55 -7.15 -11.46
C GLN A 692 22.52 -6.11 -11.89
N GLY A 693 22.96 -4.85 -11.95
CA GLY A 693 22.14 -3.77 -12.48
C GLY A 693 21.71 -4.05 -13.93
N TYR A 694 20.44 -3.80 -14.22
CA TYR A 694 19.91 -3.86 -15.58
C TYR A 694 20.08 -2.52 -16.28
N LYS A 695 19.70 -2.45 -17.56
CA LYS A 695 19.71 -1.19 -18.32
C LYS A 695 18.58 -0.27 -17.82
N SER A 696 18.87 1.01 -17.63
CA SER A 696 17.83 2.00 -17.36
C SER A 696 16.89 2.16 -18.56
N VAL A 697 15.59 2.31 -18.29
CA VAL A 697 14.54 2.46 -19.30
C VAL A 697 13.65 3.65 -18.94
N THR A 698 13.26 4.43 -19.95
CA THR A 698 12.23 5.46 -19.81
C THR A 698 10.99 5.01 -20.56
N SER A 699 9.83 5.09 -19.90
CA SER A 699 8.58 4.67 -20.51
C SER A 699 8.02 5.67 -21.53
N PRO A 700 7.05 5.23 -22.36
CA PRO A 700 6.18 6.13 -23.09
C PRO A 700 5.46 7.08 -22.14
N PRO A 701 5.11 8.30 -22.58
CA PRO A 701 4.52 9.29 -21.71
C PRO A 701 3.16 8.86 -21.16
N VAL A 702 2.80 9.43 -20.01
CA VAL A 702 1.43 9.55 -19.50
C VAL A 702 1.04 11.01 -19.56
N TYR A 703 -0.19 11.29 -19.96
CA TYR A 703 -0.74 12.63 -19.98
C TYR A 703 -1.58 12.87 -18.73
N ILE A 704 -1.24 13.91 -17.98
CA ILE A 704 -1.90 14.27 -16.73
C ILE A 704 -2.65 15.57 -16.94
N SER A 705 -3.97 15.49 -16.89
CA SER A 705 -4.84 16.64 -17.04
C SER A 705 -4.95 17.43 -15.73
N PRO A 706 -5.43 18.68 -15.77
CA PRO A 706 -5.79 19.42 -14.57
C PRO A 706 -6.85 18.72 -13.69
N LEU A 707 -7.72 17.89 -14.27
CA LEU A 707 -8.75 17.15 -13.51
C LEU A 707 -8.13 16.08 -12.60
N ASP A 708 -7.02 15.48 -13.02
CA ASP A 708 -6.28 14.47 -12.23
C ASP A 708 -5.62 15.07 -10.98
N LEU A 709 -5.32 16.37 -10.99
CA LEU A 709 -4.59 17.06 -9.91
C LEU A 709 -5.51 17.66 -8.82
N GLY A 710 -6.81 17.76 -9.11
CA GLY A 710 -7.80 18.38 -8.23
C GLY A 710 -7.85 19.91 -8.26
N PRO A 711 -8.86 20.52 -7.59
CA PRO A 711 -9.18 21.95 -7.73
C PRO A 711 -8.10 22.88 -7.17
N LYS A 712 -7.32 22.44 -6.18
CA LYS A 712 -6.22 23.23 -5.58
C LYS A 712 -5.05 23.41 -6.54
N PHE A 713 -4.70 22.36 -7.29
CA PHE A 713 -3.49 22.32 -8.13
C PHE A 713 -3.76 22.67 -9.59
N SER A 714 -4.95 22.32 -10.11
CA SER A 714 -5.39 22.71 -11.46
C SER A 714 -5.26 24.22 -11.74
N LYS A 715 -5.58 25.07 -10.75
CA LYS A 715 -5.45 26.53 -10.86
C LYS A 715 -3.99 27.01 -10.99
N LYS A 716 -3.01 26.25 -10.50
CA LYS A 716 -1.59 26.63 -10.50
C LYS A 716 -0.85 26.21 -11.78
N LEU A 717 -1.28 25.14 -12.43
CA LEU A 717 -0.56 24.49 -13.55
C LEU A 717 -1.12 24.86 -14.94
N GLY A 718 -2.22 25.62 -15.01
CA GLY A 718 -2.84 26.02 -16.28
C GLY A 718 -3.72 24.91 -16.90
N PRO A 719 -4.37 25.18 -18.05
CA PRO A 719 -5.39 24.30 -18.62
C PRO A 719 -4.85 23.11 -19.44
N GLY A 720 -3.54 23.05 -19.69
CA GLY A 720 -2.92 22.01 -20.53
C GLY A 720 -2.72 20.68 -19.83
N SER A 721 -2.79 19.59 -20.58
CA SER A 721 -2.29 18.28 -20.12
C SER A 721 -0.77 18.31 -20.01
N HIS A 722 -0.23 17.78 -18.92
CA HIS A 722 1.19 17.70 -18.64
C HIS A 722 1.71 16.32 -19.00
N GLU A 723 2.80 16.28 -19.76
CA GLU A 723 3.49 15.04 -20.09
C GLU A 723 4.36 14.60 -18.91
N TYR A 724 4.20 13.36 -18.48
CA TYR A 724 5.08 12.71 -17.50
C TYR A 724 5.66 11.43 -18.09
N ARG A 725 6.96 11.20 -17.87
CA ARG A 725 7.64 9.96 -18.25
C ARG A 725 8.29 9.36 -17.03
N LYS A 726 8.14 8.05 -16.86
CA LYS A 726 8.79 7.32 -15.78
C LYS A 726 10.15 6.84 -16.26
N THR A 727 11.21 7.16 -15.51
CA THR A 727 12.52 6.55 -15.68
C THR A 727 12.71 5.47 -14.62
N TYR A 728 12.97 4.26 -15.07
CA TYR A 728 13.30 3.09 -14.29
C TYR A 728 14.83 2.97 -14.20
N GLY A 729 15.37 3.02 -12.99
CA GLY A 729 16.81 2.92 -12.73
C GLY A 729 17.37 1.51 -12.96
N GLU A 730 18.69 1.37 -12.93
CA GLU A 730 19.38 0.10 -13.14
C GLU A 730 18.99 -0.98 -12.13
N ASN A 731 18.66 -0.59 -10.89
CA ASN A 731 18.30 -1.49 -9.81
C ASN A 731 16.81 -1.45 -9.50
N TYR A 732 15.99 -0.90 -10.41
CA TYR A 732 14.56 -0.71 -10.17
C TYR A 732 13.88 -2.04 -9.87
N CYS A 733 14.15 -3.08 -10.67
CA CYS A 733 13.54 -4.40 -10.46
C CYS A 733 13.89 -4.96 -9.07
N LEU A 734 15.17 -4.92 -8.67
CA LEU A 734 15.59 -5.38 -7.35
C LEU A 734 14.95 -4.54 -6.24
N GLY A 735 14.99 -3.21 -6.36
CA GLY A 735 14.38 -2.31 -5.39
C GLY A 735 12.87 -2.53 -5.26
N GLN A 736 12.16 -2.65 -6.38
CA GLN A 736 10.71 -2.86 -6.41
C GLN A 736 10.32 -4.22 -5.81
N LEU A 737 11.13 -5.26 -6.02
CA LEU A 737 10.92 -6.57 -5.37
C LEU A 737 11.25 -6.52 -3.87
N ILE A 738 12.34 -5.87 -3.47
CA ILE A 738 12.66 -5.72 -2.05
C ILE A 738 11.58 -4.90 -1.32
N PHE A 739 11.00 -3.87 -1.94
CA PHE A 739 9.90 -3.09 -1.37
C PHE A 739 8.53 -3.45 -1.97
N TRP A 740 8.31 -4.74 -2.26
CA TRP A 740 7.07 -5.27 -2.87
C TRP A 740 5.78 -4.84 -2.13
N GLN A 741 5.84 -4.49 -0.85
CA GLN A 741 4.70 -4.04 -0.07
C GLN A 741 4.36 -2.55 -0.28
N ILE A 742 5.30 -1.74 -0.78
CA ILE A 742 5.17 -0.28 -0.92
C ILE A 742 4.95 0.08 -2.38
N GLN A 743 3.68 0.19 -2.79
CA GLN A 743 3.34 0.48 -4.19
C GLN A 743 3.47 1.95 -4.58
N THR A 744 3.58 2.83 -3.59
CA THR A 744 3.71 4.29 -3.74
C THR A 744 5.15 4.79 -3.85
N ASN A 745 6.13 3.89 -3.74
CA ASN A 745 7.55 4.25 -3.80
C ASN A 745 7.96 4.60 -5.24
N THR A 746 8.10 5.91 -5.50
CA THR A 746 8.51 6.44 -6.80
C THR A 746 9.98 6.15 -7.14
N GLU A 747 10.85 5.91 -6.15
CA GLU A 747 12.28 5.68 -6.36
C GLU A 747 12.78 4.44 -5.59
N PRO A 748 12.42 3.22 -6.04
CA PRO A 748 12.85 1.99 -5.38
C PRO A 748 14.37 1.83 -5.30
N ASP A 749 15.12 2.26 -6.32
CA ASP A 749 16.59 2.27 -6.32
C ASP A 749 17.15 3.07 -5.13
N GLY A 750 16.73 4.34 -5.00
CA GLY A 750 17.18 5.22 -3.93
C GLY A 750 16.79 4.70 -2.55
N SER A 751 15.59 4.11 -2.43
CA SER A 751 15.11 3.48 -1.20
C SER A 751 15.95 2.25 -0.82
N LEU A 752 16.35 1.43 -1.80
CA LEU A 752 17.20 0.25 -1.60
C LEU A 752 18.55 0.65 -1.01
N PHE A 753 19.21 1.64 -1.61
CA PHE A 753 20.49 2.15 -1.10
C PHE A 753 20.35 2.71 0.32
N ARG A 754 19.32 3.53 0.56
CA ARG A 754 19.08 4.11 1.89
C ARG A 754 18.85 3.06 2.97
N ALA A 755 18.16 1.97 2.65
CA ALA A 755 17.84 0.90 3.58
C ALA A 755 19.02 -0.06 3.82
N SER A 756 19.94 -0.18 2.86
CA SER A 756 21.08 -1.12 2.91
C SER A 756 22.25 -0.65 3.77
N ARG A 757 22.32 0.65 4.12
CA ARG A 757 23.46 1.25 4.82
C ARG A 757 23.76 0.57 6.16
N GLY A 758 24.96 0.03 6.28
CA GLY A 758 25.52 -0.56 7.47
C GLY A 758 24.98 -1.93 7.84
N CYS A 759 23.79 -2.33 7.37
CA CYS A 759 23.24 -3.67 7.57
C CYS A 759 23.58 -4.62 6.42
N LEU A 760 23.63 -4.14 5.17
CA LEU A 760 24.02 -4.90 3.97
C LEU A 760 25.31 -4.36 3.36
N SER A 761 25.34 -3.03 3.14
CA SER A 761 26.49 -2.32 2.60
C SER A 761 27.27 -1.69 3.74
N LEU A 762 28.45 -2.21 4.03
CA LEU A 762 29.35 -1.63 5.03
C LEU A 762 29.81 -0.22 4.59
N PRO A 763 30.24 0.63 5.54
CA PRO A 763 30.75 1.98 5.25
C PRO A 763 31.93 1.97 4.28
N ASP A 764 32.10 3.04 3.51
CA ASP A 764 33.28 3.19 2.63
C ASP A 764 34.52 3.40 3.50
N ILE A 765 35.68 2.84 3.14
CA ILE A 765 36.91 3.00 3.95
C ILE A 765 37.39 4.46 3.96
N GLY A 766 37.08 5.21 2.89
CA GLY A 766 37.29 6.67 2.82
C GLY A 766 36.54 7.48 3.90
N SER A 767 35.51 6.91 4.55
CA SER A 767 34.79 7.52 5.69
C SER A 767 35.74 8.10 6.75
N PHE A 768 36.88 7.45 6.96
CA PHE A 768 37.80 7.72 8.05
C PHE A 768 38.92 8.71 7.69
N TYR A 769 38.93 9.20 6.46
CA TYR A 769 39.95 10.10 5.92
C TYR A 769 39.30 11.41 5.44
N ALA A 770 39.93 12.55 5.69
CA ALA A 770 39.32 13.88 5.52
C ALA A 770 40.24 14.82 4.75
N GLU A 771 39.71 15.45 3.72
CA GLU A 771 40.36 16.61 3.09
C GLU A 771 40.08 17.93 3.84
N VAL A 772 39.15 17.92 4.81
CA VAL A 772 38.63 19.14 5.46
C VAL A 772 39.64 19.81 6.38
N GLN A 773 39.67 21.15 6.38
CA GLN A 773 40.62 21.96 7.17
C GLN A 773 40.28 22.11 8.67
N LYS A 774 39.05 21.79 9.11
CA LYS A 774 38.60 21.99 10.51
C LYS A 774 38.01 20.72 11.14
N PRO A 775 38.19 20.48 12.46
CA PRO A 775 37.55 19.37 13.18
C PRO A 775 36.02 19.45 13.15
N SER A 776 35.34 18.32 12.95
CA SER A 776 33.87 18.20 12.95
C SER A 776 33.41 17.18 13.98
N ARG A 777 32.31 17.47 14.69
CA ARG A 777 31.66 16.54 15.63
C ARG A 777 31.22 15.24 14.97
N GLN A 778 30.99 15.24 13.66
CA GLN A 778 30.59 14.04 12.90
C GLN A 778 31.75 13.05 12.73
N ARG A 779 33.00 13.48 12.91
CA ARG A 779 34.20 12.64 12.73
C ARG A 779 34.77 12.08 14.05
N VAL A 780 34.01 12.18 15.14
CA VAL A 780 34.42 11.61 16.44
C VAL A 780 34.33 10.08 16.39
N TYR A 781 35.45 9.43 16.64
CA TYR A 781 35.54 7.98 16.74
C TYR A 781 36.14 7.56 18.07
N GLY A 782 35.47 6.64 18.76
CA GLY A 782 35.89 6.17 20.07
C GLY A 782 34.89 5.19 20.70
N PRO A 783 35.03 4.88 22.01
CA PRO A 783 34.23 3.85 22.68
C PRO A 783 32.71 4.02 22.54
N LYS A 784 32.20 5.26 22.52
CA LYS A 784 30.77 5.55 22.33
C LYS A 784 30.30 5.17 20.92
N THR A 785 31.10 5.47 19.90
CA THR A 785 30.79 5.15 18.50
C THR A 785 30.79 3.64 18.27
N ILE A 786 31.76 2.92 18.84
CA ILE A 786 31.84 1.46 18.77
C ILE A 786 30.67 0.81 19.50
N ARG A 787 30.31 1.30 20.70
CA ARG A 787 29.14 0.80 21.44
C ARG A 787 27.84 1.02 20.66
N PHE A 788 27.69 2.16 19.99
CA PHE A 788 26.56 2.41 19.11
C PHE A 788 26.54 1.44 17.92
N MET A 789 27.68 1.25 17.24
CA MET A 789 27.83 0.31 16.13
C MET A 789 27.46 -1.11 16.55
N LEU A 790 28.05 -1.62 17.63
CA LEU A 790 27.71 -2.93 18.19
C LEU A 790 26.24 -3.03 18.60
N GLY A 791 25.68 -1.97 19.20
CA GLY A 791 24.26 -1.90 19.51
C GLY A 791 23.36 -2.01 18.29
N ARG A 792 23.74 -1.37 17.16
CA ARG A 792 23.06 -1.51 15.87
C ARG A 792 23.18 -2.95 15.35
N MET A 793 24.38 -3.49 15.30
CA MET A 793 24.64 -4.84 14.76
C MET A 793 23.96 -5.95 15.59
N GLU A 794 24.01 -5.90 16.92
CA GLU A 794 23.48 -6.96 17.79
C GLU A 794 21.98 -6.84 18.07
N LYS A 795 21.46 -5.62 18.26
CA LYS A 795 20.07 -5.40 18.71
C LYS A 795 19.12 -4.96 17.61
N GLN A 796 19.64 -4.37 16.53
CA GLN A 796 18.84 -3.83 15.43
C GLN A 796 19.49 -4.10 14.07
N PRO A 797 19.87 -5.36 13.75
CA PRO A 797 20.67 -5.69 12.56
C PRO A 797 19.99 -5.29 11.25
N GLN A 798 18.66 -5.28 11.23
CA GLN A 798 17.83 -4.93 10.06
C GLN A 798 17.77 -3.41 9.80
N ARG A 799 18.19 -2.56 10.75
CA ARG A 799 18.00 -1.11 10.64
C ARG A 799 19.20 -0.42 9.99
N PRO A 800 18.97 0.51 9.04
CA PRO A 800 20.05 1.25 8.41
C PRO A 800 20.80 2.14 9.40
N TRP A 801 22.10 2.30 9.18
CA TRP A 801 22.94 3.18 9.97
C TRP A 801 22.70 4.65 9.60
N PRO A 802 22.76 5.57 10.57
CA PRO A 802 22.44 6.98 10.33
C PRO A 802 23.59 7.70 9.62
N LYS A 803 23.25 8.78 8.88
CA LYS A 803 24.16 9.57 8.01
C LYS A 803 24.96 10.65 8.73
N ASP A 804 24.61 10.97 9.98
CA ASP A 804 25.12 12.10 10.76
C ASP A 804 26.37 11.75 11.58
N ARG A 805 27.04 10.64 11.26
CA ARG A 805 28.23 10.12 11.96
C ARG A 805 29.40 10.03 11.00
N ILE A 806 30.49 9.38 11.45
CA ILE A 806 31.74 9.27 10.70
C ILE A 806 31.61 8.44 9.41
N TRP A 807 30.54 7.65 9.28
CA TRP A 807 30.34 6.69 8.20
C TRP A 807 29.77 7.36 6.95
N SER A 808 30.51 7.31 5.85
CA SER A 808 29.97 7.49 4.49
C SER A 808 29.62 6.13 3.89
N PHE A 809 28.70 6.16 2.93
CA PHE A 809 28.28 4.98 2.19
C PHE A 809 28.18 5.35 0.73
N SER A 810 28.64 4.45 -0.15
CA SER A 810 28.46 4.57 -1.58
C SER A 810 27.00 4.83 -1.95
N SER A 811 26.80 5.75 -2.88
CA SER A 811 25.48 6.06 -3.44
C SER A 811 24.98 4.96 -4.40
N SER A 812 25.87 4.07 -4.86
CA SER A 812 25.59 3.00 -5.83
C SER A 812 26.50 1.78 -5.61
N PRO A 813 26.39 1.08 -4.47
CA PRO A 813 27.21 -0.09 -4.20
C PRO A 813 26.96 -1.18 -5.25
N LYS A 814 28.02 -1.66 -5.92
CA LYS A 814 27.96 -2.78 -6.87
C LYS A 814 28.05 -4.14 -6.18
N VAL A 815 28.64 -4.18 -4.99
CA VAL A 815 28.82 -5.37 -4.16
C VAL A 815 28.36 -5.04 -2.74
N PHE A 816 27.69 -5.99 -2.09
CA PHE A 816 27.38 -5.92 -0.67
C PHE A 816 27.72 -7.23 0.03
N GLY A 817 27.83 -7.15 1.35
CA GLY A 817 28.20 -8.26 2.22
C GLY A 817 28.42 -7.72 3.61
N SER A 818 27.87 -8.40 4.62
CA SER A 818 28.04 -8.01 6.01
C SER A 818 27.91 -9.21 6.94
N PRO A 819 28.48 -9.16 8.16
CA PRO A 819 28.29 -10.21 9.14
C PRO A 819 26.83 -10.36 9.61
N MET A 820 26.04 -9.30 9.50
CA MET A 820 24.60 -9.34 9.82
C MET A 820 23.82 -10.11 8.76
N LEU A 821 24.17 -9.94 7.47
CA LEU A 821 23.60 -10.74 6.40
C LEU A 821 24.02 -12.21 6.55
N ASP A 822 25.29 -12.48 6.85
CA ASP A 822 25.77 -13.85 7.08
C ASP A 822 25.02 -14.55 8.22
N ALA A 823 24.74 -13.81 9.31
CA ALA A 823 23.98 -14.32 10.44
C ALA A 823 22.57 -14.75 10.00
N VAL A 824 21.88 -13.93 9.21
CA VAL A 824 20.54 -14.21 8.67
C VAL A 824 20.57 -15.40 7.68
N LEU A 825 21.47 -15.38 6.69
CA LEU A 825 21.60 -16.45 5.69
C LEU A 825 21.90 -17.83 6.30
N ASN A 826 22.66 -17.87 7.40
CA ASN A 826 23.01 -19.12 8.07
C ASN A 826 22.08 -19.46 9.24
N ASN A 827 21.08 -18.62 9.55
CA ASN A 827 20.26 -18.72 10.75
C ASN A 827 21.09 -18.88 12.04
N THR A 828 22.13 -18.03 12.19
CA THR A 828 23.07 -18.02 13.31
C THR A 828 23.17 -16.64 13.94
N VAL A 829 23.80 -16.55 15.11
CA VAL A 829 24.25 -15.26 15.65
C VAL A 829 25.53 -14.81 14.95
N MET A 830 25.82 -13.51 14.97
CA MET A 830 27.09 -12.99 14.46
C MET A 830 28.30 -13.68 15.12
N ASP A 831 29.41 -13.70 14.39
CA ASP A 831 30.64 -14.33 14.83
C ASP A 831 31.11 -13.79 16.19
N ARG A 832 31.29 -14.70 17.15
CA ARG A 832 31.61 -14.35 18.54
C ARG A 832 33.01 -13.77 18.67
N GLU A 833 33.98 -14.23 17.89
CA GLU A 833 35.34 -13.70 17.92
C GLU A 833 35.37 -12.28 17.38
N MET A 834 34.64 -12.03 16.29
CA MET A 834 34.50 -10.69 15.71
C MET A 834 33.98 -9.70 16.76
N VAL A 835 32.82 -10.03 17.36
CA VAL A 835 32.15 -9.20 18.35
C VAL A 835 32.98 -9.04 19.62
N HIS A 836 33.61 -10.12 20.09
CA HIS A 836 34.44 -10.11 21.29
C HIS A 836 35.65 -9.18 21.12
N TRP A 837 36.32 -9.23 19.97
CA TRP A 837 37.44 -8.33 19.70
C TRP A 837 36.99 -6.87 19.68
N LEU A 838 35.90 -6.55 18.97
CA LEU A 838 35.37 -5.18 18.92
C LEU A 838 34.96 -4.63 20.30
N LYS A 839 34.47 -5.49 21.19
CA LYS A 839 34.07 -5.12 22.56
C LYS A 839 35.26 -4.85 23.49
N ASN A 840 36.32 -5.65 23.39
CA ASN A 840 37.39 -5.70 24.38
C ASN A 840 38.70 -5.07 23.92
N ARG A 841 38.81 -4.72 22.64
CA ARG A 841 40.00 -4.04 22.12
C ARG A 841 40.28 -2.74 22.89
N PRO A 842 41.54 -2.43 23.23
CA PRO A 842 41.87 -1.19 23.92
C PRO A 842 41.71 0.02 22.97
N PRO A 843 41.26 1.19 23.47
CA PRO A 843 41.32 2.43 22.72
C PRO A 843 42.80 2.83 22.58
N VAL A 844 43.27 2.96 21.34
CA VAL A 844 44.68 3.30 21.05
C VAL A 844 44.88 4.82 20.98
N PHE A 845 43.85 5.56 20.54
CA PHE A 845 43.87 7.02 20.44
C PHE A 845 42.65 7.62 21.12
N GLN A 846 42.88 8.60 22.00
CA GLN A 846 41.82 9.37 22.64
C GLN A 846 42.30 10.81 22.85
N ALA A 847 41.94 11.69 21.93
CA ALA A 847 42.42 13.06 21.92
C ALA A 847 41.40 14.06 22.47
N MET A 848 41.82 15.30 22.74
CA MET A 848 40.90 16.36 23.21
C MET A 848 39.80 16.68 22.19
N TRP A 849 40.05 16.51 20.89
CA TRP A 849 39.06 16.73 19.83
C TRP A 849 38.02 15.61 19.72
N ASP A 850 38.17 14.50 20.46
CA ASP A 850 37.19 13.42 20.56
C ASP A 850 36.18 13.62 21.72
N ARG A 851 36.29 14.73 22.47
CA ARG A 851 35.45 15.04 23.65
C ARG A 851 34.19 15.83 23.34
#